data_AF-L9Y315-F1
#
_entry.id   AF-L9Y315-F1
#
_cell.length_a   1.000
_cell.length_b   1.000
_cell.length_c   1.000
_cell.angle_alpha   90.00
_cell.angle_beta   90.00
_cell.angle_gamma   90.00
#
_symmetry.space_group_name_H-M   'P 1'
#
loop_
_entity.id
_entity.type
_entity.pdbx_description
1 polymer ?
#
loop_
_entity_poly.entity_id
_entity_poly.type
_entity_poly.pdbx_seq_one_letter_code
_entity_poly.pdbx_strand_id
1 'polypeptide(L)'
;MVTVVDVREEREYEELGHIPGAVSVPADRFRDPSSVADGELPAPGEFATLLSEAGIDRTDDLVAYGDDGGPLAARFLLTAAVYGHEGSLFLVDGGLDAWLADADRSHATASPSPAPTDYEATLRDDAPLIDREGVEAAVEGDAVVVDTRTAAEYEQSRIPGAVHLEWTDLLADGRLRGEDALEDLLAERGITRDERIVLYCNTARRLSHTFVTLRHLGYEAVEFYEGSLTDWVRAEAPEWDPVELQAQVRHYAANGGFEAMVDDLGEDVLGRLKLIGLYHQKQRGYFMLRTRAPGGRLTAEQARTIGEVANEFARAPAEYGGPEQNPVFGDGYLDATTRQDIQMHWIEIADIAEIWDRYDAVGLSTMQACGNSVRNVVGCPAAGLDPDETVDIEPVVERVSQRFLGDRHYANLPRKFKVSVTGCCEDCARSGIQDLGLTPARKDGREGFVARVGGGLSDGPRVASDIDLFVEPEQVDDLVAALADLFIDHGSYLDTAVNRLRFLVAEFGPEKFREELESYADFAFEEPDETLTMDYRGDHVGVHEQADGRSYVGLNVPTGRMGGDEFAELSELANDLGDGEVRLTPNQNILVPHLANDDLAALLEEPLLERYSPDPGPFTRGIVTCTGREFCNYGIIETKNRAIRWARELDDWAEEAGIADDHEAIRVHMSGCSASCAQPQLGDFGLRGEVYRDDYDSGRAADLGLGGDLGNDEFIDWLVGKIPIDDVPAVVKATMCAYDADSEAGESFTEWTRHTSNADLREIITERPARDAPAIGTEVS
;
A
#
# COMPACT_ATOMS: atom_id res chain seq x y z
N MET A 1 14.32 3.17 -46.86
CA MET A 1 13.52 4.42 -46.92
C MET A 1 13.93 5.28 -45.73
N VAL A 2 13.33 6.44 -45.47
CA VAL A 2 13.44 7.07 -44.14
C VAL A 2 12.07 6.98 -43.51
N THR A 3 11.99 6.37 -42.33
CA THR A 3 10.74 6.21 -41.58
C THR A 3 10.87 6.93 -40.25
N VAL A 4 9.99 7.91 -40.02
CA VAL A 4 9.93 8.66 -38.76
C VAL A 4 9.00 7.93 -37.81
N VAL A 5 9.44 7.69 -36.58
CA VAL A 5 8.72 6.89 -35.59
C VAL A 5 8.42 7.74 -34.36
N ASP A 6 7.14 7.84 -34.03
CA ASP A 6 6.66 8.44 -32.79
C ASP A 6 6.41 7.32 -31.76
N VAL A 7 7.10 7.38 -30.63
CA VAL A 7 6.96 6.36 -29.57
C VAL A 7 6.11 6.77 -28.39
N ARG A 8 5.45 7.93 -28.46
CA ARG A 8 4.56 8.43 -27.41
C ARG A 8 3.29 7.61 -27.34
N GLU A 9 2.48 7.88 -26.32
CA GLU A 9 1.18 7.22 -26.19
C GLU A 9 0.31 7.48 -27.43
N GLU A 10 -0.49 6.49 -27.83
CA GLU A 10 -1.33 6.59 -29.03
C GLU A 10 -2.26 7.80 -28.97
N ARG A 11 -2.78 8.09 -27.77
CA ARG A 11 -3.61 9.27 -27.53
C ARG A 11 -2.86 10.58 -27.81
N GLU A 12 -1.62 10.70 -27.37
CA GLU A 12 -0.81 11.91 -27.60
C GLU A 12 -0.47 12.07 -29.08
N TYR A 13 -0.17 10.96 -29.76
CA TYR A 13 0.08 10.92 -31.19
C TYR A 13 -1.14 11.41 -32.01
N GLU A 14 -2.35 11.00 -31.63
CA GLU A 14 -3.60 11.37 -32.31
C GLU A 14 -4.12 12.77 -31.94
N GLU A 15 -4.14 13.10 -30.64
CA GLU A 15 -4.78 14.32 -30.12
C GLU A 15 -3.86 15.54 -30.14
N LEU A 16 -2.56 15.36 -29.81
CA LEU A 16 -1.60 16.47 -29.70
C LEU A 16 -0.80 16.68 -31.00
N GLY A 17 -0.92 15.76 -31.94
CA GLY A 17 -0.23 15.78 -33.24
C GLY A 17 1.21 15.29 -33.15
N HIS A 18 1.81 15.06 -34.32
CA HIS A 18 3.08 14.37 -34.50
C HIS A 18 3.91 14.99 -35.65
N ILE A 19 5.19 14.60 -35.76
CA ILE A 19 6.05 15.02 -36.87
C ILE A 19 5.43 14.53 -38.20
N PRO A 20 5.29 15.37 -39.24
CA PRO A 20 4.58 15.01 -40.46
C PRO A 20 5.08 13.70 -41.09
N GLY A 21 4.18 12.74 -41.25
CA GLY A 21 4.49 11.43 -41.83
C GLY A 21 5.06 10.40 -40.85
N ALA A 22 5.14 10.72 -39.55
CA ALA A 22 5.54 9.76 -38.53
C ALA A 22 4.51 8.64 -38.37
N VAL A 23 4.99 7.40 -38.26
CA VAL A 23 4.18 6.24 -37.86
C VAL A 23 4.21 6.12 -36.34
N SER A 24 3.09 5.67 -35.76
CA SER A 24 3.00 5.45 -34.32
C SER A 24 3.50 4.05 -33.97
N VAL A 25 4.42 3.99 -33.01
CA VAL A 25 4.90 2.74 -32.39
C VAL A 25 4.98 3.02 -30.88
N PRO A 26 3.87 2.94 -30.13
CA PRO A 26 3.81 3.33 -28.72
C PRO A 26 4.78 2.56 -27.81
N ALA A 27 5.36 3.24 -26.81
CA ALA A 27 6.40 2.71 -25.94
C ALA A 27 6.04 1.47 -25.12
N ASP A 28 4.77 1.33 -24.77
CA ASP A 28 4.17 0.17 -24.11
C ASP A 28 4.14 -1.07 -25.00
N ARG A 29 4.15 -0.93 -26.34
CA ARG A 29 4.07 -2.05 -27.29
C ARG A 29 5.40 -2.72 -27.65
N PHE A 30 6.54 -2.09 -27.36
CA PHE A 30 7.88 -2.65 -27.66
C PHE A 30 8.80 -2.77 -26.43
N ARG A 31 8.21 -2.73 -25.24
CA ARG A 31 8.82 -3.23 -24.01
C ARG A 31 8.10 -4.53 -23.72
N ASP A 32 8.83 -5.59 -23.38
CA ASP A 32 8.20 -6.90 -23.13
C ASP A 32 7.11 -6.72 -22.07
N PRO A 33 5.83 -6.93 -22.44
CA PRO A 33 4.76 -6.83 -21.47
C PRO A 33 4.92 -7.90 -20.37
N SER A 34 5.42 -9.09 -20.75
CA SER A 34 5.55 -10.33 -19.95
C SER A 34 6.79 -10.42 -19.06
N SER A 35 7.67 -9.42 -19.12
CA SER A 35 8.94 -9.46 -18.40
C SER A 35 8.90 -8.77 -17.04
N VAL A 36 9.59 -9.42 -16.12
CA VAL A 36 9.62 -9.22 -14.66
C VAL A 36 10.11 -7.83 -14.20
N ALA A 37 10.66 -7.01 -15.09
CA ALA A 37 10.91 -5.60 -14.85
C ALA A 37 10.51 -4.85 -16.13
N ASP A 38 9.76 -3.75 -16.03
CA ASP A 38 9.11 -3.05 -17.15
C ASP A 38 10.11 -2.51 -18.21
N GLY A 39 10.86 -3.36 -18.89
CA GLY A 39 12.21 -3.00 -19.30
C GLY A 39 13.00 -4.08 -19.99
N GLU A 40 12.51 -5.31 -20.10
CA GLU A 40 13.15 -6.30 -20.97
C GLU A 40 12.80 -6.10 -22.45
N LEU A 41 13.61 -6.69 -23.33
CA LEU A 41 13.37 -6.61 -24.76
C LEU A 41 12.16 -7.50 -25.12
N PRO A 42 11.19 -6.98 -25.90
CA PRO A 42 10.00 -7.76 -26.30
C PRO A 42 10.41 -8.99 -27.08
N ALA A 43 9.61 -10.06 -27.07
CA ALA A 43 9.93 -11.23 -27.86
C ALA A 43 10.17 -10.85 -29.35
N PRO A 44 11.18 -11.42 -30.05
CA PRO A 44 11.48 -11.02 -31.42
C PRO A 44 10.25 -11.07 -32.35
N GLY A 45 9.37 -12.06 -32.18
CA GLY A 45 8.15 -12.16 -32.98
C GLY A 45 7.16 -11.01 -32.77
N GLU A 46 7.04 -10.50 -31.54
CA GLU A 46 6.15 -9.38 -31.21
C GLU A 46 6.70 -8.07 -31.78
N PHE A 47 8.01 -7.84 -31.59
CA PHE A 47 8.67 -6.66 -32.16
C PHE A 47 8.61 -6.65 -33.69
N ALA A 48 8.75 -7.82 -34.33
CA ALA A 48 8.62 -7.96 -35.77
C ALA A 48 7.19 -7.64 -36.25
N THR A 49 6.19 -8.11 -35.52
CA THR A 49 4.77 -7.83 -35.81
C THR A 49 4.49 -6.33 -35.70
N LEU A 50 4.96 -5.70 -34.63
CA LEU A 50 4.78 -4.27 -34.40
C LEU A 50 5.39 -3.40 -35.52
N LEU A 51 6.64 -3.70 -35.91
CA LEU A 51 7.30 -2.97 -37.00
C LEU A 51 6.66 -3.25 -38.35
N SER A 52 6.20 -4.48 -38.57
CA SER A 52 5.42 -4.83 -39.76
C SER A 52 4.15 -4.01 -39.85
N GLU A 53 3.34 -3.96 -38.79
CA GLU A 53 2.09 -3.19 -38.73
C GLU A 53 2.33 -1.69 -38.96
N ALA A 54 3.44 -1.16 -38.44
CA ALA A 54 3.86 0.22 -38.67
C ALA A 54 4.43 0.48 -40.08
N GLY A 55 4.48 -0.54 -40.95
CA GLY A 55 4.94 -0.41 -42.33
C GLY A 55 6.46 -0.25 -42.49
N ILE A 56 7.24 -0.64 -41.47
CA ILE A 56 8.69 -0.48 -41.43
C ILE A 56 9.36 -1.71 -42.07
N ASP A 57 10.32 -1.48 -42.98
CA ASP A 57 11.19 -2.53 -43.51
C ASP A 57 12.53 -2.58 -42.75
N ARG A 58 13.19 -3.74 -42.70
CA ARG A 58 14.49 -3.91 -42.03
C ARG A 58 15.59 -2.99 -42.57
N THR A 59 15.45 -2.51 -43.79
CA THR A 59 16.43 -1.65 -44.48
C THR A 59 16.09 -0.16 -44.40
N ASP A 60 15.03 0.22 -43.68
CA ASP A 60 14.65 1.62 -43.52
C ASP A 60 15.57 2.36 -42.55
N ASP A 61 16.01 3.56 -42.89
CA ASP A 61 16.63 4.43 -41.90
C ASP A 61 15.53 4.91 -40.93
N LEU A 62 15.66 4.61 -39.64
CA LEU A 62 14.69 4.97 -38.61
C LEU A 62 15.07 6.27 -37.92
N VAL A 63 14.12 7.18 -37.80
CA VAL A 63 14.25 8.42 -37.04
C VAL A 63 13.20 8.42 -35.93
N ALA A 64 13.60 8.06 -34.71
CA ALA A 64 12.68 7.95 -33.58
C ALA A 64 12.69 9.19 -32.69
N TYR A 65 11.54 9.52 -32.13
CA TYR A 65 11.39 10.57 -31.13
C TYR A 65 10.28 10.24 -30.13
N GLY A 66 10.36 10.86 -28.96
CA GLY A 66 9.34 10.83 -27.92
C GLY A 66 9.51 12.05 -27.01
N ASP A 67 9.01 11.98 -25.79
CA ASP A 67 9.08 13.08 -24.83
C ASP A 67 10.29 12.98 -23.87
N ASP A 68 10.42 13.95 -22.98
CA ASP A 68 11.42 14.00 -21.91
C ASP A 68 12.87 13.80 -22.37
N GLY A 69 13.25 14.35 -23.52
CA GLY A 69 14.61 14.18 -24.07
C GLY A 69 14.88 12.82 -24.69
N GLY A 70 13.87 11.96 -24.84
CA GLY A 70 13.90 10.78 -25.72
C GLY A 70 14.38 9.43 -25.16
N PRO A 71 14.38 9.11 -23.84
CA PRO A 71 14.85 7.81 -23.36
C PRO A 71 14.03 6.61 -23.89
N LEU A 72 12.72 6.77 -24.12
CA LEU A 72 11.89 5.72 -24.72
C LEU A 72 12.15 5.55 -26.23
N ALA A 73 12.39 6.65 -26.93
CA ALA A 73 12.81 6.60 -28.33
C ALA A 73 14.20 5.96 -28.47
N ALA A 74 15.12 6.26 -27.54
CA ALA A 74 16.40 5.60 -27.48
C ALA A 74 16.26 4.09 -27.18
N ARG A 75 15.31 3.69 -26.33
CA ARG A 75 14.98 2.28 -26.08
C ARG A 75 14.49 1.58 -27.34
N PHE A 76 13.57 2.19 -28.10
CA PHE A 76 13.12 1.66 -29.39
C PHE A 76 14.30 1.39 -30.34
N LEU A 77 15.21 2.36 -30.49
CA LEU A 77 16.38 2.23 -31.35
C LEU A 77 17.35 1.16 -30.85
N LEU A 78 17.56 1.06 -29.54
CA LEU A 78 18.35 -0.01 -28.93
C LEU A 78 17.76 -1.39 -29.26
N THR A 79 16.45 -1.57 -29.07
CA THR A 79 15.73 -2.80 -29.40
C THR A 79 15.88 -3.16 -30.89
N ALA A 80 15.70 -2.18 -31.78
CA ALA A 80 15.90 -2.38 -33.22
C ALA A 80 17.34 -2.80 -33.55
N ALA A 81 18.34 -2.20 -32.92
CA ALA A 81 19.74 -2.55 -33.11
C ALA A 81 20.05 -3.98 -32.63
N VAL A 82 19.57 -4.35 -31.44
CA VAL A 82 19.74 -5.68 -30.84
C VAL A 82 19.08 -6.77 -31.69
N TYR A 83 17.96 -6.45 -32.35
CA TYR A 83 17.24 -7.35 -33.25
C TYR A 83 17.67 -7.31 -34.72
N GLY A 84 18.80 -6.66 -35.02
CA GLY A 84 19.41 -6.72 -36.34
C GLY A 84 18.69 -5.92 -37.41
N HIS A 85 18.15 -4.77 -37.04
CA HIS A 85 17.75 -3.75 -38.00
C HIS A 85 18.98 -3.32 -38.86
N GLU A 86 18.81 -3.24 -40.17
CA GLU A 86 19.92 -3.02 -41.12
C GLU A 86 20.09 -1.55 -41.50
N GLY A 87 19.00 -0.78 -41.42
CA GLY A 87 19.00 0.65 -41.69
C GLY A 87 19.68 1.47 -40.58
N SER A 88 19.95 2.73 -40.89
CA SER A 88 20.58 3.65 -39.95
C SER A 88 19.58 4.08 -38.87
N LEU A 89 20.04 4.24 -37.63
CA LEU A 89 19.20 4.57 -36.49
C LEU A 89 19.52 5.99 -35.99
N PHE A 90 18.50 6.84 -35.90
CA PHE A 90 18.62 8.24 -35.49
C PHE A 90 17.63 8.58 -34.38
N LEU A 91 18.10 9.27 -33.35
CA LEU A 91 17.27 9.86 -32.30
C LEU A 91 17.09 11.36 -32.56
N VAL A 92 15.86 11.86 -32.46
CA VAL A 92 15.61 13.31 -32.55
C VAL A 92 15.99 13.98 -31.23
N ASP A 93 17.06 14.76 -31.27
CA ASP A 93 17.54 15.53 -30.11
C ASP A 93 16.48 16.55 -29.62
N GLY A 94 16.03 16.35 -28.38
CA GLY A 94 15.00 17.14 -27.71
C GLY A 94 13.55 16.77 -28.04
N GLY A 95 13.33 15.68 -28.79
CA GLY A 95 11.99 15.14 -29.02
C GLY A 95 11.05 16.05 -29.82
N LEU A 96 9.74 15.86 -29.61
CA LEU A 96 8.72 16.66 -30.30
C LEU A 96 8.72 18.11 -29.83
N ASP A 97 8.90 18.38 -28.54
CA ASP A 97 8.94 19.74 -28.00
C ASP A 97 10.01 20.60 -28.68
N ALA A 98 11.21 20.06 -28.86
CA ALA A 98 12.28 20.71 -29.58
C ALA A 98 11.98 20.89 -31.08
N TRP A 99 11.22 19.97 -31.69
CA TRP A 99 10.76 20.09 -33.06
C TRP A 99 9.75 21.23 -33.21
N LEU A 100 8.79 21.34 -32.28
CA LEU A 100 7.73 22.36 -32.29
C LEU A 100 8.21 23.75 -31.88
N ALA A 101 9.30 23.83 -31.12
CA ALA A 101 9.93 25.12 -30.76
C ALA A 101 10.50 25.87 -31.98
N ASP A 102 10.77 25.17 -33.08
CA ASP A 102 11.20 25.76 -34.35
C ASP A 102 9.97 26.22 -35.17
N ALA A 103 9.79 27.54 -35.26
CA ALA A 103 8.63 28.15 -35.92
C ALA A 103 8.52 27.83 -37.43
N ASP A 104 9.59 27.33 -38.06
CA ASP A 104 9.58 26.92 -39.47
C ASP A 104 9.17 25.44 -39.66
N ARG A 105 8.97 24.68 -38.57
CA ARG A 105 8.54 23.28 -38.60
C ARG A 105 7.03 23.16 -38.39
N SER A 106 6.45 22.08 -38.93
CA SER A 106 5.01 21.80 -38.84
C SER A 106 4.76 20.48 -38.11
N HIS A 107 3.52 20.28 -37.67
CA HIS A 107 3.00 19.01 -37.16
C HIS A 107 1.79 18.57 -37.98
N ALA A 108 1.45 17.29 -37.90
CA ALA A 108 0.27 16.70 -38.49
C ALA A 108 -0.56 15.98 -37.41
N THR A 109 -1.86 15.88 -37.63
CA THR A 109 -2.77 15.03 -36.84
C THR A 109 -3.34 13.88 -37.66
N ALA A 110 -2.97 13.80 -38.93
CA ALA A 110 -3.42 12.74 -39.83
C ALA A 110 -2.43 11.58 -39.80
N SER A 111 -2.85 10.47 -39.19
CA SER A 111 -2.05 9.26 -39.08
C SER A 111 -1.86 8.58 -40.44
N PRO A 112 -0.63 8.24 -40.85
CA PRO A 112 -0.42 7.38 -42.01
C PRO A 112 -0.95 5.97 -41.73
N SER A 113 -1.51 5.33 -42.76
CA SER A 113 -1.92 3.91 -42.71
C SER A 113 -1.08 3.14 -43.74
N PRO A 114 0.17 2.78 -43.40
CA PRO A 114 1.03 2.03 -44.29
C PRO A 114 0.55 0.57 -44.41
N ALA A 115 0.94 -0.10 -45.50
CA ALA A 115 0.69 -1.52 -45.65
C ALA A 115 1.72 -2.31 -44.83
N PRO A 116 1.33 -3.44 -44.19
CA PRO A 116 2.28 -4.24 -43.44
C PRO A 116 3.44 -4.77 -44.29
N THR A 117 4.62 -4.92 -43.69
CA THR A 117 5.85 -5.42 -44.34
C THR A 117 6.16 -6.87 -43.92
N ASP A 118 7.19 -7.47 -44.51
CA ASP A 118 7.74 -8.76 -44.08
C ASP A 118 8.89 -8.57 -43.06
N TYR A 119 8.73 -7.67 -42.07
CA TYR A 119 9.76 -7.40 -41.07
C TYR A 119 10.09 -8.67 -40.27
N GLU A 120 11.37 -8.95 -40.09
CA GLU A 120 11.87 -10.05 -39.26
C GLU A 120 12.80 -9.50 -38.19
N ALA A 121 12.62 -9.94 -36.95
CA ALA A 121 13.49 -9.63 -35.83
C ALA A 121 14.18 -10.89 -35.34
N THR A 122 15.47 -10.81 -35.03
CA THR A 122 16.22 -11.92 -34.44
C THR A 122 17.30 -11.35 -33.55
N LEU A 123 17.37 -11.85 -32.30
CA LEU A 123 18.43 -11.48 -31.38
C LEU A 123 19.78 -11.79 -32.02
N ARG A 124 20.63 -10.77 -32.15
CA ARG A 124 21.95 -10.93 -32.73
C ARG A 124 22.87 -11.67 -31.77
N ASP A 125 23.70 -12.57 -32.30
CA ASP A 125 24.75 -13.25 -31.52
C ASP A 125 25.77 -12.26 -30.90
N ASP A 126 25.94 -11.09 -31.51
CA ASP A 126 26.81 -10.00 -31.08
C ASP A 126 26.05 -8.84 -30.42
N ALA A 127 24.83 -9.08 -29.94
CA ALA A 127 24.05 -8.08 -29.22
C ALA A 127 24.82 -7.59 -27.97
N PRO A 128 24.85 -6.27 -27.69
CA PRO A 128 25.52 -5.70 -26.52
C PRO A 128 24.73 -5.90 -25.22
N LEU A 129 23.98 -7.00 -25.11
CA LEU A 129 23.20 -7.40 -23.95
C LEU A 129 24.00 -8.43 -23.16
N ILE A 130 24.16 -8.20 -21.86
CA ILE A 130 24.80 -9.16 -20.95
C ILE A 130 23.85 -9.60 -19.85
N ASP A 131 24.07 -10.80 -19.34
CA ASP A 131 23.38 -11.33 -18.17
C ASP A 131 24.13 -10.98 -16.88
N ARG A 132 23.60 -11.46 -15.75
CA ARG A 132 24.18 -11.23 -14.42
C ARG A 132 25.64 -11.72 -14.34
N GLU A 133 25.93 -12.91 -14.85
CA GLU A 133 27.29 -13.47 -14.84
C GLU A 133 28.25 -12.54 -15.60
N GLY A 134 27.81 -11.97 -16.72
CA GLY A 134 28.54 -10.94 -17.46
C GLY A 134 28.82 -9.67 -16.66
N VAL A 135 27.88 -9.24 -15.80
CA VAL A 135 28.06 -8.08 -14.91
C VAL A 135 28.98 -8.40 -13.75
N GLU A 136 28.85 -9.58 -13.11
CA GLU A 136 29.76 -10.04 -12.06
C GLU A 136 31.21 -10.06 -12.57
N ALA A 137 31.42 -10.60 -13.78
CA ALA A 137 32.72 -10.56 -14.45
C ALA A 137 33.20 -9.13 -14.78
N ALA A 138 32.27 -8.20 -15.05
CA ALA A 138 32.60 -6.79 -15.28
C ALA A 138 33.04 -6.08 -13.99
N VAL A 139 32.38 -6.37 -12.86
CA VAL A 139 32.71 -5.83 -11.52
C VAL A 139 34.09 -6.31 -11.05
N GLU A 140 34.43 -7.57 -11.32
CA GLU A 140 35.73 -8.15 -10.96
C GLU A 140 36.86 -7.83 -11.95
N GLY A 141 36.52 -7.36 -13.16
CA GLY A 141 37.42 -7.16 -14.28
C GLY A 141 37.81 -5.70 -14.54
N ASP A 142 38.26 -5.43 -15.77
CA ASP A 142 38.68 -4.10 -16.23
C ASP A 142 37.54 -3.33 -16.94
N ALA A 143 36.29 -3.50 -16.49
CA ALA A 143 35.13 -2.81 -17.06
C ALA A 143 34.65 -1.67 -16.15
N VAL A 144 34.11 -0.61 -16.75
CA VAL A 144 33.45 0.47 -16.04
C VAL A 144 31.95 0.21 -16.03
N VAL A 145 31.43 -0.19 -14.86
CA VAL A 145 30.00 -0.36 -14.64
C VAL A 145 29.40 1.02 -14.35
N VAL A 146 28.36 1.43 -15.07
CA VAL A 146 27.79 2.77 -15.01
C VAL A 146 26.32 2.72 -14.62
N ASP A 147 26.00 3.38 -13.53
CA ASP A 147 24.63 3.58 -13.05
C ASP A 147 24.04 4.87 -13.63
N THR A 148 22.95 4.73 -14.37
CA THR A 148 22.30 5.84 -15.07
C THR A 148 21.11 6.47 -14.34
N ARG A 149 20.88 6.06 -13.09
CA ARG A 149 19.75 6.50 -12.25
C ARG A 149 20.06 7.82 -11.54
N THR A 150 19.13 8.32 -10.73
CA THR A 150 19.33 9.56 -9.98
C THR A 150 20.41 9.39 -8.89
N ALA A 151 21.01 10.49 -8.46
CA ALA A 151 21.99 10.46 -7.36
C ALA A 151 21.43 9.83 -6.08
N ALA A 152 20.17 10.10 -5.75
CA ALA A 152 19.50 9.53 -4.57
C ALA A 152 19.38 8.00 -4.66
N GLU A 153 18.99 7.47 -5.83
CA GLU A 153 18.91 6.02 -6.06
C GLU A 153 20.29 5.35 -5.98
N TYR A 154 21.33 5.99 -6.51
CA TYR A 154 22.71 5.49 -6.48
C TYR A 154 23.32 5.49 -5.07
N GLU A 155 23.00 6.49 -4.25
CA GLU A 155 23.41 6.55 -2.84
C GLU A 155 22.72 5.47 -2.00
N GLN A 156 21.46 5.16 -2.33
CA GLN A 156 20.66 4.16 -1.64
C GLN A 156 21.17 2.73 -1.87
N SER A 157 21.44 2.37 -3.13
CA SER A 157 21.99 1.06 -3.50
C SER A 157 22.58 1.12 -4.91
N ARG A 158 23.60 0.30 -5.18
CA ARG A 158 24.26 0.21 -6.48
C ARG A 158 25.02 -1.11 -6.62
N ILE A 159 25.27 -1.51 -7.86
CA ILE A 159 26.21 -2.59 -8.16
C ILE A 159 27.60 -2.18 -7.65
N PRO A 160 28.33 -3.05 -6.93
CA PRO A 160 29.65 -2.73 -6.38
C PRO A 160 30.60 -2.17 -7.44
N GLY A 161 31.32 -1.10 -7.08
CA GLY A 161 32.30 -0.46 -7.99
C GLY A 161 31.70 0.39 -9.10
N ALA A 162 30.37 0.45 -9.26
CA ALA A 162 29.75 1.26 -10.29
C ALA A 162 30.06 2.76 -10.15
N VAL A 163 30.18 3.44 -11.28
CA VAL A 163 30.27 4.90 -11.40
C VAL A 163 28.89 5.47 -11.62
N HIS A 164 28.58 6.61 -10.98
CA HIS A 164 27.33 7.32 -11.21
C HIS A 164 27.44 8.31 -12.37
N LEU A 165 26.55 8.17 -13.35
CA LEU A 165 26.32 9.12 -14.45
C LEU A 165 24.82 9.21 -14.69
N GLU A 166 24.13 10.15 -14.04
CA GLU A 166 22.69 10.31 -14.25
C GLU A 166 22.42 10.63 -15.73
N TRP A 167 21.46 9.95 -16.36
CA TRP A 167 21.23 10.13 -17.81
C TRP A 167 20.88 11.58 -18.19
N THR A 168 20.28 12.34 -17.28
CA THR A 168 19.96 13.77 -17.45
C THR A 168 21.20 14.67 -17.40
N ASP A 169 22.32 14.23 -16.83
CA ASP A 169 23.59 14.97 -16.84
C ASP A 169 24.10 15.16 -18.28
N LEU A 170 23.70 14.28 -19.20
CA LEU A 170 24.01 14.37 -20.64
C LEU A 170 23.20 15.46 -21.35
N LEU A 171 22.19 16.02 -20.68
CA LEU A 171 21.27 17.00 -21.24
C LEU A 171 21.50 18.41 -20.69
N ALA A 172 21.15 19.40 -21.50
CA ALA A 172 21.00 20.81 -21.15
C ALA A 172 19.70 21.33 -21.79
N ASP A 173 18.77 21.80 -20.96
CA ASP A 173 17.45 22.29 -21.40
C ASP A 173 16.69 21.28 -22.29
N GLY A 174 16.73 20.00 -21.90
CA GLY A 174 16.05 18.90 -22.62
C GLY A 174 16.73 18.44 -23.91
N ARG A 175 17.91 18.98 -24.24
CA ARG A 175 18.70 18.61 -25.43
C ARG A 175 20.06 18.06 -25.04
N LEU A 176 20.66 17.26 -25.91
CA LEU A 176 22.01 16.75 -25.72
C LEU A 176 23.01 17.91 -25.60
N ARG A 177 23.92 17.81 -24.62
CA ARG A 177 25.04 18.76 -24.49
C ARG A 177 25.95 18.69 -25.72
N GLY A 178 26.71 19.75 -25.95
CA GLY A 178 27.73 19.76 -26.99
C GLY A 178 28.80 18.69 -26.75
N GLU A 179 29.36 18.15 -27.84
CA GLU A 179 30.33 17.04 -27.81
C GLU A 179 31.49 17.27 -26.83
N ASP A 180 32.14 18.44 -26.87
CA ASP A 180 33.24 18.78 -25.94
C ASP A 180 32.80 18.69 -24.47
N ALA A 181 31.58 19.15 -24.14
CA ALA A 181 31.07 19.13 -22.77
C ALA A 181 30.68 17.72 -22.31
N LEU A 182 30.26 16.85 -23.24
CA LEU A 182 30.03 15.44 -22.95
C LEU A 182 31.35 14.70 -22.75
N GLU A 183 32.36 14.95 -23.59
CA GLU A 183 33.69 14.35 -23.42
C GLU A 183 34.31 14.72 -22.07
N ASP A 184 34.23 16.00 -21.68
CA ASP A 184 34.70 16.46 -20.37
C ASP A 184 33.95 15.76 -19.23
N LEU A 185 32.61 15.71 -19.29
CA LEU A 185 31.78 15.04 -18.28
C LEU A 185 32.11 13.55 -18.14
N LEU A 186 32.23 12.82 -19.26
CA LEU A 186 32.54 11.39 -19.25
C LEU A 186 33.94 11.13 -18.68
N ALA A 187 34.93 11.93 -19.08
CA ALA A 187 36.29 11.84 -18.54
C ALA A 187 36.34 12.15 -17.03
N GLU A 188 35.56 13.11 -16.54
CA GLU A 188 35.44 13.41 -15.10
C GLU A 188 34.85 12.24 -14.30
N ARG A 189 33.96 11.46 -14.92
CA ARG A 189 33.40 10.23 -14.33
C ARG A 189 34.28 9.01 -14.54
N GLY A 190 35.41 9.12 -15.24
CA GLY A 190 36.30 8.01 -15.54
C GLY A 190 35.69 7.01 -16.54
N ILE A 191 34.96 7.53 -17.53
CA ILE A 191 34.41 6.76 -18.64
C ILE A 191 35.17 7.18 -19.90
N THR A 192 35.97 6.28 -20.47
CA THR A 192 36.80 6.57 -21.66
C THR A 192 36.55 5.58 -22.81
N ARG A 193 36.97 5.95 -24.02
CA ARG A 193 36.69 5.18 -25.26
C ARG A 193 37.40 3.82 -25.32
N ASP A 194 38.47 3.64 -24.57
CA ASP A 194 39.28 2.43 -24.52
C ASP A 194 38.80 1.40 -23.48
N GLU A 195 37.82 1.77 -22.65
CA GLU A 195 37.26 0.92 -21.62
C GLU A 195 36.07 0.10 -22.15
N ARG A 196 35.88 -1.07 -21.55
CA ARG A 196 34.62 -1.82 -21.66
C ARG A 196 33.62 -1.19 -20.71
N ILE A 197 32.47 -0.72 -21.22
CA ILE A 197 31.45 -0.02 -20.43
C ILE A 197 30.22 -0.89 -20.31
N VAL A 198 29.70 -1.04 -19.09
CA VAL A 198 28.46 -1.78 -18.80
C VAL A 198 27.45 -0.83 -18.18
N LEU A 199 26.35 -0.55 -18.89
CA LEU A 199 25.31 0.35 -18.42
C LEU A 199 24.20 -0.43 -17.68
N TYR A 200 23.65 0.14 -16.61
CA TYR A 200 22.43 -0.37 -15.98
C TYR A 200 21.54 0.76 -15.43
N CYS A 201 20.28 0.42 -15.17
CA CYS A 201 19.31 1.24 -14.41
C CYS A 201 18.27 0.34 -13.72
N ASN A 202 17.01 0.80 -13.59
CA ASN A 202 15.92 -0.01 -13.02
C ASN A 202 15.15 -0.82 -14.09
N THR A 203 14.98 -0.30 -15.32
CA THR A 203 14.08 -0.90 -16.33
C THR A 203 14.59 -0.71 -17.77
N ALA A 204 15.91 -0.69 -17.95
CA ALA A 204 16.61 -0.36 -19.20
C ALA A 204 16.21 0.95 -19.94
N ARG A 205 15.25 1.76 -19.43
CA ARG A 205 14.81 3.03 -20.03
C ARG A 205 15.92 4.08 -20.05
N ARG A 206 16.48 4.38 -18.87
CA ARG A 206 17.47 5.46 -18.69
C ARG A 206 18.80 5.12 -19.36
N LEU A 207 19.24 3.87 -19.21
CA LEU A 207 20.46 3.39 -19.84
C LEU A 207 20.40 3.45 -21.36
N SER A 208 19.21 3.34 -21.98
CA SER A 208 19.08 3.36 -23.44
C SER A 208 19.48 4.71 -24.04
N HIS A 209 19.11 5.80 -23.36
CA HIS A 209 19.55 7.15 -23.78
C HIS A 209 21.06 7.29 -23.70
N THR A 210 21.65 6.87 -22.57
CA THR A 210 23.11 6.88 -22.38
C THR A 210 23.82 6.00 -23.40
N PHE A 211 23.27 4.82 -23.72
CA PHE A 211 23.80 3.91 -24.75
C PHE A 211 23.88 4.61 -26.11
N VAL A 212 22.77 5.18 -26.58
CA VAL A 212 22.71 5.87 -27.89
C VAL A 212 23.68 7.07 -27.90
N THR A 213 23.78 7.80 -26.79
CA THR A 213 24.71 8.93 -26.65
C THR A 213 26.17 8.48 -26.75
N LEU A 214 26.57 7.43 -26.03
CA LEU A 214 27.93 6.90 -26.08
C LEU A 214 28.28 6.37 -27.48
N ARG A 215 27.34 5.65 -28.14
CA ARG A 215 27.52 5.19 -29.52
C ARG A 215 27.68 6.35 -30.49
N HIS A 216 26.91 7.43 -30.32
CA HIS A 216 27.03 8.65 -31.13
C HIS A 216 28.42 9.30 -30.99
N LEU A 217 28.98 9.30 -29.77
CA LEU A 217 30.32 9.82 -29.47
C LEU A 217 31.48 8.88 -29.87
N GLY A 218 31.16 7.72 -30.47
CA GLY A 218 32.14 6.75 -30.97
C GLY A 218 32.69 5.78 -29.91
N TYR A 219 31.97 5.56 -28.80
CA TYR A 219 32.30 4.49 -27.85
C TYR A 219 31.83 3.15 -28.42
N GLU A 220 32.78 2.25 -28.72
CA GLU A 220 32.45 0.99 -29.41
C GLU A 220 32.15 -0.16 -28.45
N ALA A 221 32.79 -0.22 -27.29
CA ALA A 221 32.67 -1.30 -26.30
C ALA A 221 31.65 -0.95 -25.20
N VAL A 222 30.41 -0.70 -25.60
CA VAL A 222 29.29 -0.41 -24.69
C VAL A 222 28.33 -1.59 -24.67
N GLU A 223 28.16 -2.19 -23.51
CA GLU A 223 27.20 -3.25 -23.20
C GLU A 223 26.19 -2.74 -22.17
N PHE A 224 25.07 -3.44 -22.01
CA PHE A 224 24.07 -3.10 -21.01
C PHE A 224 23.52 -4.32 -20.31
N TYR A 225 23.20 -4.13 -19.03
CA TYR A 225 22.55 -5.11 -18.19
C TYR A 225 21.06 -4.81 -18.08
N GLU A 226 20.24 -5.72 -18.59
CA GLU A 226 18.79 -5.58 -18.63
C GLU A 226 18.11 -5.97 -17.32
N GLY A 227 18.65 -6.97 -16.60
CA GLY A 227 18.09 -7.48 -15.34
C GLY A 227 17.96 -6.43 -14.22
N SER A 228 18.58 -5.25 -14.38
CA SER A 228 18.47 -4.08 -13.50
C SER A 228 19.13 -4.25 -12.13
N LEU A 229 19.16 -3.16 -11.34
CA LEU A 229 19.57 -3.26 -9.94
C LEU A 229 18.60 -4.13 -9.11
N THR A 230 17.34 -4.24 -9.51
CA THR A 230 16.34 -5.04 -8.79
C THR A 230 16.71 -6.52 -8.80
N ASP A 231 17.07 -7.09 -9.96
CA ASP A 231 17.63 -8.44 -10.04
C ASP A 231 18.90 -8.56 -9.19
N TRP A 232 19.81 -7.58 -9.33
CA TRP A 232 21.09 -7.60 -8.63
C TRP A 232 20.91 -7.76 -7.12
N VAL A 233 20.03 -6.93 -6.55
CA VAL A 233 19.78 -6.85 -5.10
C VAL A 233 18.92 -7.99 -4.59
N ARG A 234 17.95 -8.49 -5.36
CA ARG A 234 17.12 -9.63 -4.94
C ARG A 234 17.96 -10.87 -4.66
N ALA A 235 18.96 -11.14 -5.50
CA ALA A 235 19.85 -12.29 -5.30
C ALA A 235 20.81 -12.12 -4.10
N GLU A 236 21.12 -10.89 -3.70
CA GLU A 236 21.98 -10.59 -2.55
C GLU A 236 21.18 -10.40 -1.24
N ALA A 237 19.86 -10.23 -1.32
CA ALA A 237 19.01 -10.09 -0.15
C ALA A 237 18.97 -11.42 0.63
N PRO A 238 19.29 -11.43 1.93
CA PRO A 238 19.13 -12.63 2.73
C PRO A 238 17.67 -13.05 2.72
N GLU A 239 17.38 -14.25 2.24
CA GLU A 239 16.06 -14.87 2.37
C GLU A 239 15.85 -15.29 3.82
N TRP A 240 14.81 -14.75 4.45
CA TRP A 240 14.49 -15.05 5.83
C TRP A 240 13.43 -16.13 5.91
N ASP A 241 13.68 -17.10 6.77
CA ASP A 241 12.72 -18.10 7.17
C ASP A 241 12.05 -17.65 8.48
N PRO A 242 10.73 -17.38 8.48
CA PRO A 242 10.01 -16.93 9.69
C PRO A 242 10.00 -18.01 10.79
N VAL A 243 10.04 -19.29 10.44
CA VAL A 243 10.08 -20.41 11.39
C VAL A 243 11.45 -20.48 12.05
N GLU A 244 12.54 -20.32 11.29
CA GLU A 244 13.89 -20.25 11.84
C GLU A 244 14.04 -19.05 12.77
N LEU A 245 13.55 -17.88 12.35
CA LEU A 245 13.59 -16.66 13.18
C LEU A 245 12.83 -16.85 14.50
N GLN A 246 11.64 -17.47 14.47
CA GLN A 246 10.90 -17.78 15.70
C GLN A 246 11.68 -18.72 16.62
N ALA A 247 12.34 -19.74 16.07
CA ALA A 247 13.18 -20.66 16.84
C ALA A 247 14.40 -19.97 17.47
N GLN A 248 15.04 -19.05 16.73
CA GLN A 248 16.13 -18.21 17.26
C GLN A 248 15.65 -17.33 18.42
N VAL A 249 14.48 -16.69 18.28
CA VAL A 249 13.91 -15.89 19.37
C VAL A 249 13.57 -16.75 20.59
N ARG A 250 13.00 -17.95 20.40
CA ARG A 250 12.77 -18.91 21.50
C ARG A 250 14.08 -19.30 22.19
N HIS A 251 15.18 -19.47 21.43
CA HIS A 251 16.50 -19.70 22.01
C HIS A 251 16.93 -18.52 22.89
N TYR A 252 16.85 -17.29 22.39
CA TYR A 252 17.29 -16.10 23.13
C TYR A 252 16.40 -15.77 24.34
N ALA A 253 15.09 -16.01 24.26
CA ALA A 253 14.16 -15.92 25.38
C ALA A 253 14.68 -16.72 26.60
N ALA A 254 15.23 -17.91 26.35
CA ALA A 254 15.79 -18.78 27.39
C ALA A 254 17.28 -18.54 27.70
N ASN A 255 18.02 -17.83 26.84
CA ASN A 255 19.49 -17.76 26.87
C ASN A 255 20.03 -16.32 26.78
N GLY A 256 19.53 -15.41 27.62
CA GLY A 256 20.09 -14.06 27.80
C GLY A 256 19.22 -12.91 27.30
N GLY A 257 18.06 -13.21 26.71
CA GLY A 257 17.04 -12.22 26.35
C GLY A 257 17.45 -11.31 25.19
N PHE A 258 16.88 -10.11 25.20
CA PHE A 258 16.99 -9.15 24.11
C PHE A 258 18.42 -8.74 23.74
N GLU A 259 19.25 -8.36 24.72
CA GLU A 259 20.61 -7.88 24.40
C GLU A 259 21.49 -9.00 23.85
N ALA A 260 21.36 -10.23 24.34
CA ALA A 260 22.09 -11.38 23.79
C ALA A 260 21.71 -11.67 22.32
N MET A 261 20.42 -11.53 21.98
CA MET A 261 19.94 -11.67 20.61
C MET A 261 20.54 -10.61 19.68
N VAL A 262 20.54 -9.34 20.11
CA VAL A 262 21.07 -8.23 19.30
C VAL A 262 22.59 -8.32 19.18
N ASP A 263 23.30 -8.74 20.23
CA ASP A 263 24.75 -8.90 20.20
C ASP A 263 25.21 -9.99 19.21
N ASP A 264 24.45 -11.09 19.08
CA ASP A 264 24.78 -12.21 18.18
C ASP A 264 24.26 -12.01 16.75
N LEU A 265 23.01 -11.56 16.59
CA LEU A 265 22.34 -11.44 15.29
C LEU A 265 22.47 -10.05 14.64
N GLY A 266 22.94 -9.05 15.39
CA GLY A 266 23.02 -7.66 14.97
C GLY A 266 21.69 -6.89 15.09
N GLU A 267 21.77 -5.55 15.06
CA GLU A 267 20.60 -4.65 15.19
C GLU A 267 19.58 -4.80 14.05
N ASP A 268 20.00 -5.24 12.86
CA ASP A 268 19.10 -5.42 11.71
C ASP A 268 18.01 -6.49 11.95
N VAL A 269 18.22 -7.40 12.91
CA VAL A 269 17.23 -8.40 13.31
C VAL A 269 15.92 -7.74 13.76
N LEU A 270 15.96 -6.55 14.35
CA LEU A 270 14.76 -5.83 14.83
C LEU A 270 13.79 -5.51 13.69
N GLY A 271 14.31 -5.29 12.49
CA GLY A 271 13.48 -5.14 11.28
C GLY A 271 12.77 -6.43 10.89
N ARG A 272 13.39 -7.58 11.16
CA ARG A 272 12.96 -8.93 10.75
C ARG A 272 12.00 -9.58 11.73
N LEU A 273 12.10 -9.26 13.02
CA LEU A 273 11.15 -9.70 14.06
C LEU A 273 9.68 -9.42 13.70
N LYS A 274 9.42 -8.47 12.79
CA LYS A 274 8.10 -8.22 12.23
C LYS A 274 7.50 -9.47 11.54
N LEU A 275 8.30 -10.36 10.96
CA LEU A 275 7.81 -11.59 10.34
C LEU A 275 7.20 -12.58 11.34
N ILE A 276 7.48 -12.42 12.63
CA ILE A 276 6.94 -13.25 13.72
C ILE A 276 6.03 -12.42 14.65
N GLY A 277 5.52 -11.30 14.15
CA GLY A 277 4.52 -10.48 14.83
C GLY A 277 5.08 -9.51 15.88
N LEU A 278 6.41 -9.35 15.96
CA LEU A 278 7.07 -8.47 16.92
C LEU A 278 7.56 -7.18 16.27
N TYR A 279 7.12 -6.05 16.78
CA TYR A 279 7.69 -4.74 16.45
C TYR A 279 8.45 -4.20 17.64
N HIS A 280 9.74 -3.94 17.47
CA HIS A 280 10.49 -3.17 18.46
C HIS A 280 9.86 -1.78 18.60
N GLN A 281 9.41 -1.44 19.82
CA GLN A 281 8.77 -0.15 20.10
C GLN A 281 9.81 0.90 20.53
N LYS A 282 9.37 2.10 20.92
CA LYS A 282 10.27 3.20 21.30
C LYS A 282 11.24 2.84 22.42
N GLN A 283 10.77 2.04 23.37
CA GLN A 283 11.53 1.60 24.51
C GLN A 283 12.39 0.40 24.11
N ARG A 284 13.72 0.54 24.28
CA ARG A 284 14.68 -0.53 23.97
C ARG A 284 14.34 -1.79 24.77
N GLY A 285 14.35 -2.95 24.12
CA GLY A 285 14.05 -4.23 24.76
C GLY A 285 12.56 -4.59 24.85
N TYR A 286 11.65 -3.68 24.50
CA TYR A 286 10.21 -3.92 24.53
C TYR A 286 9.62 -3.97 23.13
N PHE A 287 8.51 -4.70 23.00
CA PHE A 287 7.90 -5.03 21.73
C PHE A 287 6.39 -4.86 21.76
N MET A 288 5.84 -4.42 20.63
CA MET A 288 4.46 -4.68 20.29
C MET A 288 4.36 -6.09 19.72
N LEU A 289 3.42 -6.88 20.23
CA LEU A 289 3.04 -8.18 19.71
C LEU A 289 1.70 -8.07 18.98
N ARG A 290 1.60 -8.65 17.79
CA ARG A 290 0.36 -8.72 17.01
C ARG A 290 -0.03 -10.17 16.70
N THR A 291 -1.28 -10.51 16.94
CA THR A 291 -1.88 -11.80 16.54
C THR A 291 -2.22 -11.81 15.05
N ARG A 292 -2.51 -13.00 14.50
CA ARG A 292 -3.13 -13.17 13.19
C ARG A 292 -4.49 -13.85 13.42
N ALA A 293 -5.58 -13.12 13.15
CA ALA A 293 -6.94 -13.62 13.31
C ALA A 293 -7.67 -13.57 11.95
N PRO A 294 -7.61 -14.63 11.14
CA PRO A 294 -8.20 -14.65 9.79
C PRO A 294 -9.69 -14.28 9.83
N GLY A 295 -10.09 -13.31 9.00
CA GLY A 295 -11.47 -12.80 9.01
C GLY A 295 -11.92 -12.12 10.30
N GLY A 296 -11.02 -11.93 11.27
CA GLY A 296 -11.32 -11.38 12.58
C GLY A 296 -11.98 -12.34 13.56
N ARG A 297 -12.05 -13.63 13.25
CA ARG A 297 -12.80 -14.60 14.06
C ARG A 297 -11.91 -15.24 15.12
N LEU A 298 -12.42 -15.28 16.36
CA LEU A 298 -11.77 -15.89 17.51
C LEU A 298 -12.77 -16.79 18.23
N THR A 299 -12.29 -17.91 18.74
CA THR A 299 -13.05 -18.67 19.75
C THR A 299 -12.92 -18.00 21.12
N ALA A 300 -13.83 -18.29 22.03
CA ALA A 300 -13.81 -17.80 23.40
C ALA A 300 -12.51 -18.20 24.11
N GLU A 301 -12.01 -19.41 23.89
CA GLU A 301 -10.74 -19.86 24.46
C GLU A 301 -9.55 -19.03 23.96
N GLN A 302 -9.54 -18.69 22.66
CA GLN A 302 -8.54 -17.82 22.06
C GLN A 302 -8.63 -16.39 22.61
N ALA A 303 -9.84 -15.81 22.66
CA ALA A 303 -10.07 -14.47 23.20
C ALA A 303 -9.67 -14.38 24.68
N ARG A 304 -10.06 -15.37 25.49
CA ARG A 304 -9.68 -15.51 26.90
C ARG A 304 -8.17 -15.54 27.07
N THR A 305 -7.49 -16.37 26.28
CA THR A 305 -6.02 -16.51 26.32
C THR A 305 -5.32 -15.20 25.96
N ILE A 306 -5.80 -14.48 24.95
CA ILE A 306 -5.28 -13.16 24.58
C ILE A 306 -5.47 -12.16 25.74
N GLY A 307 -6.63 -12.16 26.40
CA GLY A 307 -6.92 -11.31 27.55
C GLY A 307 -5.99 -11.61 28.74
N GLU A 308 -5.83 -12.89 29.09
CA GLU A 308 -4.90 -13.35 30.12
C GLU A 308 -3.44 -12.96 29.82
N VAL A 309 -3.00 -13.11 28.57
CA VAL A 309 -1.66 -12.69 28.12
C VAL A 309 -1.48 -11.17 28.25
N ALA A 310 -2.46 -10.37 27.83
CA ALA A 310 -2.39 -8.93 27.97
C ALA A 310 -2.27 -8.51 29.44
N ASN A 311 -3.10 -9.11 30.31
CA ASN A 311 -3.06 -8.83 31.75
C ASN A 311 -1.75 -9.23 32.42
N GLU A 312 -1.08 -10.28 31.96
CA GLU A 312 0.12 -10.77 32.62
C GLU A 312 1.38 -10.09 32.08
N PHE A 313 1.49 -9.98 30.75
CA PHE A 313 2.73 -9.61 30.07
C PHE A 313 2.72 -8.22 29.44
N ALA A 314 1.56 -7.66 29.09
CA ALA A 314 1.47 -6.35 28.44
C ALA A 314 1.49 -5.19 29.44
N ARG A 315 2.49 -5.21 30.35
CA ARG A 315 2.57 -4.28 31.48
C ARG A 315 3.73 -3.32 31.40
N ALA A 316 3.45 -2.03 31.55
CA ALA A 316 4.48 -1.00 31.61
C ALA A 316 5.42 -1.26 32.81
N PRO A 317 6.74 -1.21 32.60
CA PRO A 317 7.70 -1.31 33.70
C PRO A 317 7.63 -0.08 34.61
N ALA A 318 8.02 -0.23 35.88
CA ALA A 318 8.05 0.88 36.84
C ALA A 318 8.93 2.06 36.38
N GLU A 319 10.02 1.80 35.65
CA GLU A 319 10.89 2.85 35.11
C GLU A 319 10.24 3.69 34.00
N TYR A 320 9.18 3.16 33.38
CA TYR A 320 8.36 3.86 32.39
C TYR A 320 7.01 4.32 32.96
N GLY A 321 6.86 4.32 34.29
CA GLY A 321 5.66 4.82 34.98
C GLY A 321 4.67 3.76 35.42
N GLY A 322 4.90 2.48 35.07
CA GLY A 322 3.97 1.41 35.44
C GLY A 322 2.54 1.70 34.99
N PRO A 323 1.53 1.38 35.81
CA PRO A 323 0.13 1.70 35.50
C PRO A 323 -0.19 3.18 35.32
N GLU A 324 0.66 4.10 35.81
CA GLU A 324 0.47 5.54 35.63
C GLU A 324 0.95 6.02 34.25
N GLN A 325 1.65 5.18 33.48
CA GLN A 325 2.10 5.50 32.12
C GLN A 325 0.93 5.85 31.20
N ASN A 326 -0.19 5.14 31.33
CA ASN A 326 -1.42 5.44 30.61
C ASN A 326 -2.52 5.89 31.60
N PRO A 327 -2.84 7.19 31.65
CA PRO A 327 -3.77 7.74 32.63
C PRO A 327 -5.25 7.43 32.34
N VAL A 328 -5.57 6.87 31.17
CA VAL A 328 -6.96 6.61 30.73
C VAL A 328 -7.33 5.14 30.91
N PHE A 329 -6.42 4.24 30.55
CA PHE A 329 -6.66 2.79 30.52
C PHE A 329 -5.85 2.02 31.57
N GLY A 330 -4.85 2.63 32.21
CA GLY A 330 -3.98 1.94 33.16
C GLY A 330 -2.96 1.05 32.47
N ASP A 331 -3.03 -0.26 32.66
CA ASP A 331 -2.03 -1.22 32.18
C ASP A 331 -2.65 -2.57 31.83
N GLY A 332 -1.92 -3.43 31.11
CA GLY A 332 -2.40 -4.76 30.74
C GLY A 332 -3.56 -4.72 29.75
N TYR A 333 -3.54 -3.76 28.81
CA TYR A 333 -4.57 -3.61 27.78
C TYR A 333 -4.11 -4.11 26.41
N LEU A 334 -5.09 -4.35 25.56
CA LEU A 334 -4.94 -4.76 24.17
C LEU A 334 -5.69 -3.81 23.25
N ASP A 335 -5.34 -3.84 21.96
CA ASP A 335 -5.95 -3.02 20.92
C ASP A 335 -6.47 -3.90 19.77
N ALA A 336 -7.78 -3.86 19.51
CA ALA A 336 -8.35 -4.28 18.23
C ALA A 336 -7.87 -3.35 17.10
N THR A 337 -7.51 -3.94 15.98
CA THR A 337 -6.86 -3.22 14.86
C THR A 337 -7.78 -3.07 13.67
N THR A 338 -7.49 -2.12 12.79
CA THR A 338 -8.22 -1.89 11.52
C THR A 338 -8.04 -3.00 10.48
N ARG A 339 -7.42 -4.12 10.87
CA ARG A 339 -7.25 -5.34 10.07
C ARG A 339 -7.75 -6.59 10.80
N GLN A 340 -8.59 -6.39 11.82
CA GLN A 340 -9.19 -7.48 12.60
C GLN A 340 -8.18 -8.39 13.30
N ASP A 341 -7.01 -7.86 13.68
CA ASP A 341 -6.08 -8.50 14.60
C ASP A 341 -6.16 -7.84 15.99
N ILE A 342 -5.56 -8.47 17.01
CA ILE A 342 -5.25 -7.86 18.30
C ILE A 342 -3.76 -7.52 18.36
N GLN A 343 -3.44 -6.38 18.96
CA GLN A 343 -2.06 -6.05 19.36
C GLN A 343 -1.97 -5.64 20.82
N MET A 344 -0.79 -5.83 21.41
CA MET A 344 -0.48 -5.41 22.78
C MET A 344 0.99 -4.95 22.84
N HIS A 345 1.34 -4.17 23.86
CA HIS A 345 2.65 -3.53 23.98
C HIS A 345 3.36 -3.98 25.25
N TRP A 346 4.61 -3.55 25.43
CA TRP A 346 5.45 -3.91 26.59
C TRP A 346 5.92 -5.35 26.67
N ILE A 347 5.80 -6.12 25.59
CA ILE A 347 6.27 -7.51 25.57
C ILE A 347 7.80 -7.57 25.57
N GLU A 348 8.39 -8.42 26.39
CA GLU A 348 9.82 -8.69 26.42
C GLU A 348 10.18 -9.97 25.65
N ILE A 349 11.42 -10.05 25.14
CA ILE A 349 11.93 -11.29 24.52
C ILE A 349 11.95 -12.44 25.53
N ALA A 350 12.12 -12.16 26.83
CA ALA A 350 12.14 -13.21 27.85
C ALA A 350 10.79 -13.96 27.97
N ASP A 351 9.67 -13.26 27.75
CA ASP A 351 8.33 -13.79 27.96
C ASP A 351 7.73 -14.42 26.69
N ILE A 352 8.23 -14.04 25.51
CA ILE A 352 7.58 -14.37 24.24
C ILE A 352 7.46 -15.87 23.98
N ALA A 353 8.40 -16.68 24.47
CA ALA A 353 8.34 -18.13 24.33
C ALA A 353 7.13 -18.72 25.08
N GLU A 354 6.84 -18.23 26.28
CA GLU A 354 5.67 -18.66 27.05
C GLU A 354 4.37 -18.17 26.40
N ILE A 355 4.36 -16.93 25.90
CA ILE A 355 3.19 -16.39 25.18
C ILE A 355 2.87 -17.24 23.96
N TRP A 356 3.89 -17.60 23.17
CA TRP A 356 3.69 -18.50 22.02
C TRP A 356 3.22 -19.89 22.45
N ASP A 357 3.74 -20.46 23.54
CA ASP A 357 3.26 -21.77 24.01
C ASP A 357 1.77 -21.73 24.40
N ARG A 358 1.30 -20.62 25.00
CA ARG A 358 -0.12 -20.40 25.30
C ARG A 358 -0.95 -20.22 24.02
N TYR A 359 -0.45 -19.46 23.04
CA TYR A 359 -1.12 -19.27 21.75
C TYR A 359 -1.19 -20.56 20.93
N ASP A 360 -0.09 -21.31 20.85
CA ASP A 360 -0.01 -22.61 20.16
C ASP A 360 -1.03 -23.60 20.74
N ALA A 361 -1.25 -23.58 22.07
CA ALA A 361 -2.21 -24.46 22.74
C ALA A 361 -3.68 -24.24 22.32
N VAL A 362 -4.01 -23.04 21.84
CA VAL A 362 -5.36 -22.64 21.41
C VAL A 362 -5.44 -22.36 19.89
N GLY A 363 -4.38 -22.71 19.15
CA GLY A 363 -4.32 -22.53 17.68
C GLY A 363 -4.18 -21.08 17.21
N LEU A 364 -3.69 -20.16 18.06
CA LEU A 364 -3.35 -18.79 17.67
C LEU A 364 -1.93 -18.70 17.12
N SER A 365 -1.70 -17.74 16.24
CA SER A 365 -0.36 -17.44 15.70
C SER A 365 -0.09 -15.94 15.64
N THR A 366 1.18 -15.56 15.67
CA THR A 366 1.66 -14.19 15.40
C THR A 366 2.48 -14.13 14.10
N MET A 367 2.73 -15.30 13.49
CA MET A 367 3.57 -15.45 12.32
C MET A 367 2.96 -14.74 11.11
N GLN A 368 3.79 -13.96 10.43
CA GLN A 368 3.43 -13.12 9.28
C GLN A 368 2.20 -12.21 9.50
N ALA A 369 1.78 -11.94 10.74
CA ALA A 369 0.85 -10.85 11.06
C ALA A 369 1.42 -9.49 10.60
N CYS A 370 2.74 -9.43 10.51
CA CYS A 370 3.56 -8.26 10.25
C CYS A 370 4.66 -8.59 9.22
N GLY A 371 5.54 -7.63 8.93
CA GLY A 371 6.64 -7.84 7.97
C GLY A 371 6.26 -7.65 6.50
N ASN A 372 7.15 -8.10 5.61
CA ASN A 372 6.99 -8.08 4.16
C ASN A 372 6.43 -9.44 3.69
N SER A 373 5.16 -9.65 4.00
CA SER A 373 4.43 -10.88 3.76
C SER A 373 2.96 -10.57 3.50
N VAL A 374 2.19 -11.61 3.16
CA VAL A 374 0.72 -11.56 3.16
C VAL A 374 0.24 -11.37 4.60
N ARG A 375 -0.42 -10.25 4.86
CA ARG A 375 -0.99 -9.88 6.17
C ARG A 375 -2.26 -10.65 6.47
N ASN A 376 -2.86 -10.40 7.64
CA ASN A 376 -4.19 -10.91 7.97
C ASN A 376 -5.19 -10.59 6.85
N VAL A 377 -6.03 -11.56 6.51
CA VAL A 377 -7.09 -11.42 5.50
C VAL A 377 -8.28 -10.77 6.18
N VAL A 378 -8.67 -9.59 5.69
CA VAL A 378 -9.82 -8.86 6.24
C VAL A 378 -11.10 -9.40 5.62
N GLY A 379 -12.10 -9.69 6.45
CA GLY A 379 -13.40 -10.19 6.04
C GLY A 379 -14.55 -9.32 6.53
N CYS A 380 -15.76 -9.57 6.01
CA CYS A 380 -16.98 -9.05 6.62
C CYS A 380 -17.10 -9.60 8.05
N PRO A 381 -17.26 -8.74 9.09
CA PRO A 381 -17.46 -9.21 10.46
C PRO A 381 -18.73 -10.05 10.63
N ALA A 382 -19.72 -9.92 9.74
CA ALA A 382 -20.97 -10.67 9.77
C ALA A 382 -21.00 -11.86 8.79
N ALA A 383 -19.85 -12.28 8.24
CA ALA A 383 -19.76 -13.44 7.35
C ALA A 383 -20.39 -14.71 7.98
N GLY A 384 -21.24 -15.41 7.24
CA GLY A 384 -22.03 -16.55 7.69
C GLY A 384 -23.23 -16.21 8.59
N LEU A 385 -23.43 -14.94 8.97
CA LEU A 385 -24.54 -14.49 9.83
C LEU A 385 -25.60 -13.71 9.05
N ASP A 386 -25.17 -12.97 8.02
CA ASP A 386 -26.03 -12.09 7.25
C ASP A 386 -26.95 -12.90 6.30
N PRO A 387 -28.28 -12.70 6.34
CA PRO A 387 -29.22 -13.37 5.43
C PRO A 387 -29.02 -13.04 3.95
N ASP A 388 -28.39 -11.91 3.64
CA ASP A 388 -28.18 -11.41 2.29
C ASP A 388 -26.75 -11.64 1.76
N GLU A 389 -25.91 -12.37 2.51
CA GLU A 389 -24.58 -12.79 2.06
C GLU A 389 -24.67 -13.74 0.85
N THR A 390 -23.86 -13.48 -0.17
CA THR A 390 -23.80 -14.32 -1.38
C THR A 390 -22.88 -15.53 -1.19
N VAL A 391 -21.72 -15.32 -0.55
CA VAL A 391 -20.68 -16.36 -0.41
C VAL A 391 -20.16 -16.35 1.01
N ASP A 392 -20.24 -17.50 1.71
CA ASP A 392 -19.56 -17.65 2.99
C ASP A 392 -18.03 -17.62 2.79
N ILE A 393 -17.40 -16.56 3.29
CA ILE A 393 -15.96 -16.32 3.14
C ILE A 393 -15.10 -17.06 4.17
N GLU A 394 -15.69 -17.66 5.21
CA GLU A 394 -14.92 -18.24 6.31
C GLU A 394 -13.92 -19.33 5.83
N PRO A 395 -14.33 -20.32 5.00
CA PRO A 395 -13.39 -21.30 4.49
C PRO A 395 -12.32 -20.68 3.58
N VAL A 396 -12.62 -19.55 2.94
CA VAL A 396 -11.71 -18.85 2.01
C VAL A 396 -10.60 -18.16 2.80
N VAL A 397 -10.96 -17.35 3.81
CA VAL A 397 -9.96 -16.60 4.60
C VAL A 397 -9.03 -17.53 5.38
N GLU A 398 -9.55 -18.68 5.85
CA GLU A 398 -8.75 -19.72 6.50
C GLU A 398 -7.74 -20.36 5.53
N ARG A 399 -8.18 -20.79 4.34
CA ARG A 399 -7.27 -21.37 3.32
C ARG A 399 -6.15 -20.41 2.94
N VAL A 400 -6.50 -19.17 2.63
CA VAL A 400 -5.50 -18.13 2.33
C VAL A 400 -4.54 -18.00 3.51
N SER A 401 -5.04 -17.86 4.74
CA SER A 401 -4.15 -17.72 5.89
C SER A 401 -3.21 -18.91 6.08
N GLN A 402 -3.70 -20.14 5.95
CA GLN A 402 -2.88 -21.35 6.13
C GLN A 402 -1.83 -21.54 5.04
N ARG A 403 -2.14 -21.18 3.78
CA ARG A 403 -1.21 -21.31 2.66
C ARG A 403 0.08 -20.50 2.86
N PHE A 404 -0.02 -19.29 3.41
CA PHE A 404 1.12 -18.38 3.54
C PHE A 404 1.84 -18.49 4.88
N LEU A 405 1.23 -19.10 5.89
CA LEU A 405 1.75 -19.12 7.26
C LEU A 405 3.01 -19.99 7.38
N GLY A 406 4.13 -19.39 7.76
CA GLY A 406 5.43 -20.05 7.88
C GLY A 406 6.13 -20.30 6.55
N ASP A 407 5.54 -19.87 5.43
CA ASP A 407 6.13 -20.06 4.12
C ASP A 407 7.30 -19.09 3.90
N ARG A 408 8.49 -19.65 3.63
CA ARG A 408 9.73 -18.89 3.40
C ARG A 408 9.67 -18.03 2.15
N HIS A 409 9.07 -18.55 1.07
CA HIS A 409 9.00 -17.85 -0.21
C HIS A 409 8.15 -16.57 -0.05
N TYR A 410 6.99 -16.69 0.59
CA TYR A 410 6.07 -15.55 0.83
C TYR A 410 6.39 -14.73 2.09
N ALA A 411 7.52 -14.97 2.76
CA ALA A 411 8.03 -14.15 3.85
C ALA A 411 8.98 -13.03 3.38
N ASN A 412 9.26 -12.95 2.08
CA ASN A 412 10.25 -12.05 1.49
C ASN A 412 9.67 -11.23 0.32
N LEU A 413 8.41 -10.79 0.45
CA LEU A 413 7.79 -9.90 -0.53
C LEU A 413 8.54 -8.55 -0.59
N PRO A 414 8.38 -7.74 -1.65
CA PRO A 414 8.93 -6.38 -1.69
C PRO A 414 8.42 -5.54 -0.51
N ARG A 415 7.14 -5.71 -0.15
CA ARG A 415 6.51 -5.05 0.99
C ARG A 415 5.28 -5.81 1.50
N LYS A 416 4.63 -5.29 2.55
CA LYS A 416 3.36 -5.80 3.08
C LYS A 416 2.32 -5.94 1.94
N PHE A 417 1.69 -7.10 1.87
CA PHE A 417 0.62 -7.42 0.92
C PHE A 417 -0.68 -7.67 1.70
N LYS A 418 -1.72 -6.92 1.39
CA LYS A 418 -2.99 -6.89 2.11
C LYS A 418 -4.10 -7.45 1.24
N VAL A 419 -4.82 -8.42 1.79
CA VAL A 419 -5.99 -9.03 1.15
C VAL A 419 -7.25 -8.67 1.95
N SER A 420 -8.36 -8.45 1.25
CA SER A 420 -9.71 -8.57 1.80
C SER A 420 -10.60 -9.43 0.94
N VAL A 421 -11.53 -10.14 1.58
CA VAL A 421 -12.55 -10.96 0.92
C VAL A 421 -13.89 -10.69 1.60
N THR A 422 -14.94 -10.40 0.85
CA THR A 422 -16.29 -10.24 1.40
C THR A 422 -17.32 -10.93 0.53
N GLY A 423 -18.27 -11.61 1.17
CA GLY A 423 -19.44 -12.19 0.53
C GLY A 423 -20.69 -11.32 0.64
N CYS A 424 -20.68 -10.29 1.49
CA CYS A 424 -21.79 -9.35 1.60
C CYS A 424 -21.76 -8.34 0.46
N CYS A 425 -22.95 -7.85 0.10
CA CYS A 425 -23.13 -6.86 -0.95
C CYS A 425 -22.78 -5.43 -0.50
N GLU A 426 -22.22 -5.26 0.70
CA GLU A 426 -22.02 -3.96 1.34
C GLU A 426 -20.54 -3.62 1.65
N ASP A 427 -19.59 -4.24 0.93
CA ASP A 427 -18.13 -4.09 1.03
C ASP A 427 -17.55 -3.83 2.44
N CYS A 428 -18.03 -4.56 3.45
CA CYS A 428 -17.62 -4.38 4.84
C CYS A 428 -16.11 -4.65 5.07
N ALA A 429 -15.45 -5.33 4.12
CA ALA A 429 -14.02 -5.64 4.18
C ALA A 429 -13.12 -4.56 3.56
N ARG A 430 -13.69 -3.48 3.00
CA ARG A 430 -13.00 -2.31 2.43
C ARG A 430 -12.08 -2.70 1.29
N SER A 431 -12.64 -3.33 0.26
CA SER A 431 -11.91 -3.85 -0.91
C SER A 431 -11.07 -2.79 -1.62
N GLY A 432 -11.58 -1.56 -1.74
CA GLY A 432 -10.94 -0.46 -2.47
C GLY A 432 -9.58 0.00 -1.93
N ILE A 433 -9.15 -0.42 -0.73
CA ILE A 433 -7.90 0.05 -0.10
C ILE A 433 -6.86 -1.06 0.14
N GLN A 434 -7.12 -2.27 -0.36
CA GLN A 434 -6.23 -3.42 -0.20
C GLN A 434 -5.34 -3.62 -1.42
N ASP A 435 -4.26 -4.39 -1.27
CA ASP A 435 -3.45 -4.78 -2.43
C ASP A 435 -4.27 -5.73 -3.34
N LEU A 436 -5.08 -6.62 -2.74
CA LEU A 436 -6.16 -7.39 -3.38
C LEU A 436 -7.45 -7.24 -2.57
N GLY A 437 -8.54 -6.83 -3.22
CA GLY A 437 -9.90 -6.85 -2.69
C GLY A 437 -10.80 -7.76 -3.52
N LEU A 438 -11.58 -8.61 -2.86
CA LEU A 438 -12.55 -9.51 -3.49
C LEU A 438 -13.95 -9.21 -2.96
N THR A 439 -14.88 -8.89 -3.86
CA THR A 439 -16.29 -8.57 -3.56
C THR A 439 -17.22 -9.51 -4.33
N PRO A 440 -18.47 -9.75 -3.88
CA PRO A 440 -19.30 -10.80 -4.46
C PRO A 440 -19.69 -10.53 -5.92
N ALA A 441 -19.64 -11.58 -6.75
CA ALA A 441 -19.99 -11.53 -8.17
C ALA A 441 -20.59 -12.87 -8.63
N ARG A 442 -21.17 -12.88 -9.84
CA ARG A 442 -21.78 -14.07 -10.45
C ARG A 442 -21.28 -14.31 -11.87
N LYS A 443 -21.07 -15.58 -12.22
CA LYS A 443 -20.70 -16.04 -13.57
C LYS A 443 -21.40 -17.35 -13.93
N ASP A 444 -22.21 -17.36 -14.98
CA ASP A 444 -22.93 -18.55 -15.46
C ASP A 444 -23.74 -19.28 -14.35
N GLY A 445 -24.26 -18.51 -13.40
CA GLY A 445 -24.99 -19.02 -12.23
C GLY A 445 -24.10 -19.54 -11.09
N ARG A 446 -22.77 -19.45 -11.22
CA ARG A 446 -21.80 -19.70 -10.14
C ARG A 446 -21.61 -18.42 -9.33
N GLU A 447 -21.55 -18.55 -8.03
CA GLU A 447 -21.28 -17.45 -7.10
C GLU A 447 -19.80 -17.46 -6.73
N GLY A 448 -19.20 -16.28 -6.70
CA GLY A 448 -17.78 -16.09 -6.44
C GLY A 448 -17.51 -14.62 -6.20
N PHE A 449 -16.37 -14.15 -6.68
CA PHE A 449 -15.90 -12.81 -6.44
C PHE A 449 -15.47 -12.11 -7.73
N VAL A 450 -15.45 -10.78 -7.71
CA VAL A 450 -14.70 -9.96 -8.67
C VAL A 450 -13.47 -9.35 -7.98
N ALA A 451 -12.33 -9.31 -8.67
CA ALA A 451 -11.08 -8.81 -8.11
C ALA A 451 -10.82 -7.33 -8.41
N ARG A 452 -10.38 -6.62 -7.36
CA ARG A 452 -9.80 -5.27 -7.41
C ARG A 452 -8.36 -5.31 -6.90
N VAL A 453 -7.43 -4.60 -7.55
CA VAL A 453 -6.00 -4.65 -7.22
C VAL A 453 -5.34 -3.27 -7.09
N GLY A 454 -4.32 -3.19 -6.23
CA GLY A 454 -3.46 -2.00 -6.14
C GLY A 454 -4.04 -0.84 -5.33
N GLY A 455 -4.82 -1.11 -4.28
CA GLY A 455 -5.27 -0.11 -3.32
C GLY A 455 -4.22 0.21 -2.25
N GLY A 456 -4.33 1.40 -1.64
CA GLY A 456 -3.57 1.73 -0.44
C GLY A 456 -3.54 3.21 -0.08
N LEU A 457 -3.47 3.49 1.23
CA LEU A 457 -3.79 4.80 1.81
C LEU A 457 -2.60 5.66 2.29
N SER A 458 -1.33 5.29 2.12
CA SER A 458 -0.23 6.12 2.65
C SER A 458 -0.15 7.47 1.90
N ASP A 459 1.00 8.15 1.93
CA ASP A 459 1.24 9.27 1.01
C ASP A 459 0.97 8.81 -0.44
N GLY A 460 0.21 9.61 -1.20
CA GLY A 460 -0.37 9.19 -2.48
C GLY A 460 -1.39 8.05 -2.32
N PRO A 461 -2.58 8.29 -1.74
CA PRO A 461 -3.60 7.26 -1.62
C PRO A 461 -4.12 6.86 -3.01
N ARG A 462 -4.42 5.58 -3.21
CA ARG A 462 -4.94 5.01 -4.45
C ARG A 462 -6.07 4.04 -4.12
N VAL A 463 -7.18 4.15 -4.84
CA VAL A 463 -8.25 3.15 -4.84
C VAL A 463 -7.82 1.97 -5.72
N ALA A 464 -8.13 0.76 -5.30
CA ALA A 464 -7.89 -0.45 -6.08
C ALA A 464 -8.63 -0.38 -7.42
N SER A 465 -8.00 -0.85 -8.49
CA SER A 465 -8.62 -0.91 -9.83
C SER A 465 -9.32 -2.23 -10.01
N ASP A 466 -10.52 -2.21 -10.58
CA ASP A 466 -11.15 -3.41 -11.11
C ASP A 466 -10.31 -3.97 -12.24
N ILE A 467 -10.16 -5.29 -12.26
CA ILE A 467 -9.49 -6.02 -13.36
C ILE A 467 -10.45 -6.98 -14.04
N ASP A 468 -11.75 -6.87 -13.76
CA ASP A 468 -12.83 -7.70 -14.31
C ASP A 468 -12.60 -9.21 -14.18
N LEU A 469 -11.95 -9.67 -13.11
CA LEU A 469 -11.63 -11.09 -12.91
C LEU A 469 -12.65 -11.73 -11.99
N PHE A 470 -13.45 -12.67 -12.53
CA PHE A 470 -14.27 -13.57 -11.74
C PHE A 470 -13.41 -14.66 -11.10
N VAL A 471 -13.62 -14.90 -9.80
CA VAL A 471 -12.84 -15.85 -9.00
C VAL A 471 -13.79 -16.71 -8.18
N GLU A 472 -13.72 -18.02 -8.36
CA GLU A 472 -14.45 -18.97 -7.50
C GLU A 472 -13.82 -19.05 -6.11
N PRO A 473 -14.58 -19.35 -5.05
CA PRO A 473 -14.03 -19.47 -3.70
C PRO A 473 -12.80 -20.38 -3.61
N GLU A 474 -12.79 -21.49 -4.34
CA GLU A 474 -11.70 -22.48 -4.39
C GLU A 474 -10.43 -21.95 -5.07
N GLN A 475 -10.51 -20.88 -5.87
CA GLN A 475 -9.38 -20.30 -6.61
C GLN A 475 -8.66 -19.18 -5.84
N VAL A 476 -9.25 -18.68 -4.76
CA VAL A 476 -8.78 -17.45 -4.10
C VAL A 476 -7.35 -17.57 -3.56
N ASP A 477 -6.97 -18.69 -2.94
CA ASP A 477 -5.61 -18.83 -2.41
C ASP A 477 -4.55 -19.05 -3.50
N ASP A 478 -4.94 -19.62 -4.65
CA ASP A 478 -4.10 -19.65 -5.86
C ASP A 478 -3.94 -18.26 -6.47
N LEU A 479 -5.01 -17.45 -6.53
CA LEU A 479 -4.93 -16.07 -6.99
C LEU A 479 -4.02 -15.21 -6.10
N VAL A 480 -4.13 -15.34 -4.77
CA VAL A 480 -3.26 -14.60 -3.84
C VAL A 480 -1.79 -15.03 -4.04
N ALA A 481 -1.53 -16.31 -4.32
CA ALA A 481 -0.19 -16.81 -4.61
C ALA A 481 0.34 -16.24 -5.92
N ALA A 482 -0.43 -16.31 -7.00
CA ALA A 482 -0.09 -15.73 -8.31
C ALA A 482 0.23 -14.22 -8.21
N LEU A 483 -0.60 -13.46 -7.49
CA LEU A 483 -0.34 -12.04 -7.23
C LEU A 483 0.90 -11.80 -6.39
N ALA A 484 1.17 -12.65 -5.40
CA ALA A 484 2.37 -12.55 -4.57
C ALA A 484 3.63 -12.87 -5.37
N ASP A 485 3.58 -13.86 -6.27
CA ASP A 485 4.67 -14.22 -7.17
C ASP A 485 4.94 -13.10 -8.19
N LEU A 486 3.89 -12.58 -8.84
CA LEU A 486 3.99 -11.38 -9.68
C LEU A 486 4.56 -10.20 -8.89
N PHE A 487 4.17 -10.02 -7.63
CA PHE A 487 4.71 -8.94 -6.81
C PHE A 487 6.18 -9.16 -6.43
N ILE A 488 6.59 -10.39 -6.13
CA ILE A 488 8.00 -10.76 -5.89
C ILE A 488 8.85 -10.48 -7.13
N ASP A 489 8.29 -10.77 -8.29
CA ASP A 489 8.97 -10.64 -9.56
C ASP A 489 9.08 -9.16 -9.95
N HIS A 490 7.97 -8.42 -9.97
CA HIS A 490 7.95 -7.06 -10.53
C HIS A 490 8.01 -5.92 -9.50
N GLY A 491 7.87 -6.20 -8.20
CA GLY A 491 7.85 -5.18 -7.16
C GLY A 491 9.23 -4.62 -6.79
N SER A 492 9.30 -3.32 -6.49
CA SER A 492 10.55 -2.68 -6.07
C SER A 492 10.98 -3.14 -4.67
N TYR A 493 12.19 -3.70 -4.51
CA TYR A 493 12.76 -4.05 -3.20
C TYR A 493 13.55 -2.91 -2.54
N LEU A 494 13.98 -1.94 -3.35
CA LEU A 494 14.93 -0.91 -2.94
C LEU A 494 14.25 0.38 -2.53
N ASP A 495 13.36 0.88 -3.38
CA ASP A 495 12.73 2.16 -3.14
C ASP A 495 11.50 1.99 -2.24
N THR A 496 11.71 2.29 -0.96
CA THR A 496 10.65 2.22 0.05
C THR A 496 9.49 3.19 -0.17
N ALA A 497 9.65 4.19 -1.04
CA ALA A 497 8.56 5.10 -1.43
C ALA A 497 7.59 4.43 -2.41
N VAL A 498 8.07 3.51 -3.26
CA VAL A 498 7.28 2.87 -4.33
C VAL A 498 7.16 1.35 -4.22
N ASN A 499 7.64 0.72 -3.15
CA ASN A 499 7.63 -0.74 -3.00
C ASN A 499 6.27 -1.39 -2.66
N ARG A 500 5.13 -0.74 -2.88
CA ARG A 500 3.80 -1.33 -2.66
C ARG A 500 3.17 -1.73 -3.99
N LEU A 501 2.37 -2.79 -4.00
CA LEU A 501 1.70 -3.29 -5.22
C LEU A 501 0.93 -2.19 -5.97
N ARG A 502 0.32 -1.24 -5.25
CA ARG A 502 -0.38 -0.09 -5.87
C ARG A 502 0.44 0.69 -6.90
N PHE A 503 1.76 0.75 -6.74
CA PHE A 503 2.63 1.47 -7.68
C PHE A 503 2.88 0.61 -8.92
N LEU A 504 3.07 -0.69 -8.74
CA LEU A 504 3.17 -1.64 -9.85
C LEU A 504 1.88 -1.65 -10.69
N VAL A 505 0.71 -1.72 -10.05
CA VAL A 505 -0.59 -1.65 -10.76
C VAL A 505 -0.76 -0.30 -11.46
N ALA A 506 -0.31 0.80 -10.85
CA ALA A 506 -0.36 2.12 -11.48
C ALA A 506 0.60 2.25 -12.68
N GLU A 507 1.72 1.53 -12.65
CA GLU A 507 2.69 1.49 -13.75
C GLU A 507 2.16 0.66 -14.92
N PHE A 508 1.58 -0.51 -14.63
CA PHE A 508 1.08 -1.42 -15.67
C PHE A 508 -0.24 -0.95 -16.27
N GLY A 509 -1.12 -0.36 -15.46
CA GLY A 509 -2.54 -0.25 -15.79
C GLY A 509 -3.29 -1.57 -15.55
N PRO A 510 -4.62 -1.54 -15.35
CA PRO A 510 -5.39 -2.71 -14.96
C PRO A 510 -5.43 -3.81 -16.04
N GLU A 511 -5.47 -3.45 -17.32
CA GLU A 511 -5.54 -4.40 -18.44
C GLU A 511 -4.25 -5.22 -18.55
N LYS A 512 -3.10 -4.54 -18.67
CA LYS A 512 -1.79 -5.21 -18.71
C LYS A 512 -1.54 -6.00 -17.42
N PHE A 513 -1.90 -5.45 -16.26
CA PHE A 513 -1.73 -6.17 -15.01
C PHE A 513 -2.54 -7.48 -14.95
N ARG A 514 -3.76 -7.50 -15.50
CA ARG A 514 -4.55 -8.73 -15.63
C ARG A 514 -3.86 -9.74 -16.54
N GLU A 515 -3.40 -9.32 -17.72
CA GLU A 515 -2.70 -10.19 -18.68
C GLU A 515 -1.45 -10.82 -18.07
N GLU A 516 -0.65 -10.00 -17.38
CA GLU A 516 0.53 -10.46 -16.66
C GLU A 516 0.18 -11.48 -15.58
N LEU A 517 -0.83 -11.16 -14.76
CA LEU A 517 -1.26 -12.03 -13.68
C LEU A 517 -1.78 -13.39 -14.17
N GLU A 518 -2.41 -13.44 -15.34
CA GLU A 518 -2.89 -14.71 -15.94
C GLU A 518 -1.74 -15.70 -16.16
N SER A 519 -0.52 -15.21 -16.46
CA SER A 519 0.66 -16.07 -16.64
C SER A 519 1.16 -16.76 -15.36
N TYR A 520 0.78 -16.24 -14.18
CA TYR A 520 1.12 -16.79 -12.87
C TYR A 520 0.03 -17.69 -12.28
N ALA A 521 -1.18 -17.69 -12.86
CA ALA A 521 -2.32 -18.42 -12.34
C ALA A 521 -2.53 -19.75 -13.06
N ASP A 522 -2.78 -20.82 -12.28
CA ASP A 522 -3.06 -22.16 -12.82
C ASP A 522 -4.54 -22.37 -13.20
N PHE A 523 -5.32 -21.30 -13.37
CA PHE A 523 -6.73 -21.34 -13.77
C PHE A 523 -7.05 -20.26 -14.81
N ALA A 524 -8.06 -20.53 -15.63
CA ALA A 524 -8.45 -19.64 -16.71
C ALA A 524 -9.14 -18.38 -16.18
N PHE A 525 -8.82 -17.22 -16.77
CA PHE A 525 -9.40 -15.96 -16.36
C PHE A 525 -10.75 -15.75 -17.04
N GLU A 526 -11.78 -15.52 -16.23
CA GLU A 526 -13.14 -15.26 -16.69
C GLU A 526 -13.56 -13.84 -16.28
N GLU A 527 -14.40 -13.20 -17.09
CA GLU A 527 -15.08 -11.96 -16.69
C GLU A 527 -16.41 -12.27 -15.98
N PRO A 528 -16.79 -11.54 -14.92
CA PRO A 528 -18.08 -11.73 -14.27
C PRO A 528 -19.23 -11.32 -15.20
N ASP A 529 -20.41 -11.93 -15.05
CA ASP A 529 -21.62 -11.45 -15.73
C ASP A 529 -22.28 -10.29 -14.97
N GLU A 530 -22.12 -10.29 -13.64
CA GLU A 530 -22.73 -9.33 -12.72
C GLU A 530 -21.85 -9.18 -11.46
N THR A 531 -21.64 -7.94 -11.02
CA THR A 531 -21.10 -7.61 -9.69
C THR A 531 -22.27 -7.35 -8.73
N LEU A 532 -22.15 -7.82 -7.48
CA LEU A 532 -23.26 -7.82 -6.52
C LEU A 532 -23.09 -6.78 -5.41
N THR A 533 -21.95 -6.08 -5.36
CA THR A 533 -21.75 -4.97 -4.42
C THR A 533 -22.69 -3.83 -4.74
N MET A 534 -23.46 -3.40 -3.75
CA MET A 534 -24.49 -2.36 -3.86
C MET A 534 -24.14 -1.10 -3.06
N ASP A 535 -23.51 -1.26 -1.90
CA ASP A 535 -23.30 -0.16 -0.95
C ASP A 535 -22.09 -0.43 -0.03
N TYR A 536 -21.90 0.41 0.98
CA TYR A 536 -20.96 0.23 2.10
C TYR A 536 -21.68 0.34 3.46
N ARG A 537 -21.81 -0.77 4.22
CA ARG A 537 -22.61 -0.81 5.47
C ARG A 537 -21.99 -0.06 6.65
N GLY A 538 -20.66 -0.04 6.76
CA GLY A 538 -19.95 0.57 7.90
C GLY A 538 -19.47 -0.42 8.98
N ASP A 539 -19.79 -0.14 10.25
CA ASP A 539 -19.02 -0.60 11.43
C ASP A 539 -19.54 -1.85 12.17
N HIS A 540 -20.75 -2.30 11.82
CA HIS A 540 -21.51 -3.37 12.49
C HIS A 540 -21.82 -3.16 13.98
N VAL A 541 -21.73 -1.94 14.52
CA VAL A 541 -22.17 -1.63 15.89
C VAL A 541 -23.69 -1.73 15.99
N GLY A 542 -24.21 -2.12 17.16
CA GLY A 542 -25.66 -2.28 17.39
C GLY A 542 -26.13 -3.73 17.42
N VAL A 543 -27.45 -3.92 17.53
CA VAL A 543 -28.11 -5.23 17.56
C VAL A 543 -28.66 -5.55 16.18
N HIS A 544 -28.31 -6.71 15.64
CA HIS A 544 -28.67 -7.13 14.29
C HIS A 544 -29.26 -8.54 14.28
N GLU A 545 -30.25 -8.79 13.42
CA GLU A 545 -30.83 -10.12 13.20
C GLU A 545 -29.94 -10.95 12.26
N GLN A 546 -29.82 -12.24 12.56
CA GLN A 546 -29.10 -13.23 11.75
C GLN A 546 -30.05 -14.03 10.87
N ALA A 547 -29.51 -14.68 9.83
CA ALA A 547 -30.26 -15.56 8.92
C ALA A 547 -31.04 -16.69 9.62
N ASP A 548 -30.59 -17.13 10.79
CA ASP A 548 -31.20 -18.20 11.57
C ASP A 548 -32.20 -17.72 12.64
N GLY A 549 -32.49 -16.41 12.67
CA GLY A 549 -33.41 -15.77 13.61
C GLY A 549 -32.83 -15.51 15.00
N ARG A 550 -31.53 -15.75 15.21
CA ARG A 550 -30.77 -15.25 16.37
C ARG A 550 -30.29 -13.82 16.10
N SER A 551 -29.55 -13.24 17.04
CA SER A 551 -28.94 -11.92 16.89
C SER A 551 -27.44 -11.95 17.08
N TYR A 552 -26.75 -11.01 16.44
CA TYR A 552 -25.41 -10.59 16.85
C TYR A 552 -25.46 -9.17 17.42
N VAL A 553 -24.57 -8.89 18.36
CA VAL A 553 -24.40 -7.56 18.95
C VAL A 553 -22.99 -7.07 18.64
N GLY A 554 -22.89 -5.95 17.94
CA GLY A 554 -21.64 -5.22 17.76
C GLY A 554 -21.43 -4.21 18.89
N LEU A 555 -20.40 -4.45 19.69
CA LEU A 555 -19.99 -3.61 20.80
C LEU A 555 -18.98 -2.57 20.32
N ASN A 556 -19.25 -1.29 20.60
CA ASN A 556 -18.30 -0.25 20.32
C ASN A 556 -17.12 -0.36 21.30
N VAL A 557 -15.90 -0.43 20.75
CA VAL A 557 -14.66 -0.39 21.52
C VAL A 557 -13.93 0.87 21.07
N PRO A 558 -14.17 2.02 21.73
CA PRO A 558 -13.63 3.28 21.29
C PRO A 558 -12.11 3.22 21.16
N THR A 559 -11.58 3.67 20.02
CA THR A 559 -10.14 3.59 19.70
C THR A 559 -9.56 2.17 19.64
N GLY A 560 -10.40 1.14 19.73
CA GLY A 560 -10.05 -0.27 19.76
C GLY A 560 -9.43 -0.78 21.06
N ARG A 561 -9.35 0.01 22.13
CA ARG A 561 -8.60 -0.35 23.34
C ARG A 561 -9.49 -0.93 24.44
N MET A 562 -9.12 -2.11 24.95
CA MET A 562 -9.81 -2.84 26.02
C MET A 562 -8.81 -3.45 27.00
N GLY A 563 -9.13 -3.52 28.30
CA GLY A 563 -8.32 -4.22 29.28
C GLY A 563 -8.31 -5.73 29.04
N GLY A 564 -7.22 -6.42 29.41
CA GLY A 564 -7.14 -7.87 29.26
C GLY A 564 -8.23 -8.60 30.06
N ASP A 565 -8.52 -8.14 31.29
CA ASP A 565 -9.56 -8.70 32.15
C ASP A 565 -10.95 -8.52 31.51
N GLU A 566 -11.21 -7.34 30.93
CA GLU A 566 -12.46 -7.00 30.24
C GLU A 566 -12.65 -7.86 28.98
N PHE A 567 -11.57 -8.15 28.24
CA PHE A 567 -11.64 -9.02 27.07
C PHE A 567 -11.82 -10.50 27.44
N ALA A 568 -11.22 -10.94 28.55
CA ALA A 568 -11.45 -12.28 29.10
C ALA A 568 -12.90 -12.43 29.59
N GLU A 569 -13.44 -11.43 30.30
CA GLU A 569 -14.85 -11.38 30.70
C GLU A 569 -15.79 -11.44 29.48
N LEU A 570 -15.52 -10.64 28.44
CA LEU A 570 -16.28 -10.69 27.19
C LEU A 570 -16.29 -12.09 26.55
N SER A 571 -15.15 -12.79 26.59
CA SER A 571 -15.05 -14.14 26.05
C SER A 571 -15.89 -15.17 26.84
N GLU A 572 -15.99 -15.00 28.15
CA GLU A 572 -16.85 -15.83 29.01
C GLU A 572 -18.33 -15.55 28.72
N LEU A 573 -18.72 -14.28 28.55
CA LEU A 573 -20.06 -13.89 28.12
C LEU A 573 -20.43 -14.47 26.74
N ALA A 574 -19.51 -14.39 25.77
CA ALA A 574 -19.72 -14.96 24.44
C ALA A 574 -19.90 -16.49 24.48
N ASN A 575 -19.20 -17.18 25.39
CA ASN A 575 -19.34 -18.62 25.60
C ASN A 575 -20.65 -19.00 26.30
N ASP A 576 -21.06 -18.22 27.31
CA ASP A 576 -22.19 -18.56 28.16
C ASP A 576 -23.54 -18.15 27.56
N LEU A 577 -23.58 -17.04 26.82
CA LEU A 577 -24.79 -16.47 26.22
C LEU A 577 -24.87 -16.72 24.70
N GLY A 578 -23.74 -16.88 24.01
CA GLY A 578 -23.64 -17.18 22.59
C GLY A 578 -23.22 -18.63 22.33
N ASP A 579 -22.37 -18.83 21.32
CA ASP A 579 -21.75 -20.13 21.02
C ASP A 579 -20.22 -20.14 21.21
N GLY A 580 -19.70 -19.13 21.89
CA GLY A 580 -18.27 -18.98 22.15
C GLY A 580 -17.50 -18.33 21.02
N GLU A 581 -18.16 -17.62 20.11
CA GLU A 581 -17.48 -16.86 19.06
C GLU A 581 -17.33 -15.37 19.41
N VAL A 582 -16.18 -14.79 19.07
CA VAL A 582 -15.89 -13.35 19.18
C VAL A 582 -15.32 -12.88 17.86
N ARG A 583 -15.86 -11.80 17.28
CA ARG A 583 -15.38 -11.28 15.98
C ARG A 583 -14.87 -9.85 16.08
N LEU A 584 -13.75 -9.56 15.45
CA LEU A 584 -13.13 -8.24 15.38
C LEU A 584 -13.55 -7.52 14.11
N THR A 585 -13.70 -6.20 14.14
CA THR A 585 -14.09 -5.41 12.95
C THR A 585 -12.97 -4.52 12.40
N PRO A 586 -13.02 -4.14 11.10
CA PRO A 586 -12.12 -3.13 10.52
C PRO A 586 -12.25 -1.73 11.15
N ASN A 587 -13.33 -1.47 11.90
CA ASN A 587 -13.55 -0.26 12.70
C ASN A 587 -13.03 -0.38 14.14
N GLN A 588 -12.30 -1.45 14.46
CA GLN A 588 -11.74 -1.72 15.79
C GLN A 588 -12.78 -2.07 16.86
N ASN A 589 -13.98 -2.50 16.44
CA ASN A 589 -15.06 -2.95 17.33
C ASN A 589 -15.07 -4.49 17.46
N ILE A 590 -15.94 -5.01 18.31
CA ILE A 590 -16.05 -6.44 18.62
C ILE A 590 -17.51 -6.89 18.52
N LEU A 591 -17.78 -8.06 17.94
CA LEU A 591 -19.10 -8.65 17.83
C LEU A 591 -19.20 -9.90 18.71
N VAL A 592 -20.37 -10.07 19.32
CA VAL A 592 -20.83 -11.31 19.97
C VAL A 592 -22.03 -11.83 19.18
N PRO A 593 -21.87 -12.89 18.37
CA PRO A 593 -22.94 -13.45 17.56
C PRO A 593 -23.74 -14.54 18.29
N HIS A 594 -24.72 -15.10 17.58
CA HIS A 594 -25.42 -16.33 17.94
C HIS A 594 -26.26 -16.28 19.23
N LEU A 595 -26.73 -15.09 19.60
CA LEU A 595 -27.54 -14.84 20.79
C LEU A 595 -29.01 -15.15 20.53
N ALA A 596 -29.62 -16.03 21.35
CA ALA A 596 -31.07 -16.16 21.37
C ALA A 596 -31.71 -14.94 22.07
N ASN A 597 -33.01 -14.72 21.89
CA ASN A 597 -33.70 -13.53 22.41
C ASN A 597 -33.50 -13.29 23.92
N ASP A 598 -33.55 -14.34 24.74
CA ASP A 598 -33.38 -14.23 26.19
C ASP A 598 -31.91 -13.95 26.55
N ASP A 599 -30.96 -14.52 25.80
CA ASP A 599 -29.52 -14.33 26.00
C ASP A 599 -29.04 -12.95 25.50
N LEU A 600 -29.65 -12.44 24.43
CA LEU A 600 -29.48 -11.06 23.97
C LEU A 600 -29.91 -10.09 25.08
N ALA A 601 -31.09 -10.30 25.67
CA ALA A 601 -31.57 -9.46 26.76
C ALA A 601 -30.62 -9.52 27.98
N ALA A 602 -30.10 -10.71 28.29
CA ALA A 602 -29.11 -10.88 29.36
C ALA A 602 -27.79 -10.14 29.05
N LEU A 603 -27.25 -10.28 27.84
CA LEU A 603 -26.01 -9.60 27.44
C LEU A 603 -26.15 -8.08 27.55
N LEU A 604 -27.26 -7.52 27.09
CA LEU A 604 -27.55 -6.07 27.14
C LEU A 604 -27.64 -5.51 28.58
N GLU A 605 -27.81 -6.37 29.58
CA GLU A 605 -27.85 -5.99 31.01
C GLU A 605 -26.48 -6.13 31.69
N GLU A 606 -25.45 -6.67 31.02
CA GLU A 606 -24.13 -6.89 31.62
C GLU A 606 -23.39 -5.56 31.89
N PRO A 607 -22.77 -5.39 33.08
CA PRO A 607 -22.06 -4.15 33.44
C PRO A 607 -20.94 -3.77 32.46
N LEU A 608 -20.33 -4.75 31.80
CA LEU A 608 -19.28 -4.52 30.80
C LEU A 608 -19.78 -3.62 29.64
N LEU A 609 -21.05 -3.73 29.28
CA LEU A 609 -21.65 -2.96 28.18
C LEU A 609 -21.90 -1.49 28.54
N GLU A 610 -21.84 -1.10 29.82
CA GLU A 610 -21.82 0.33 30.20
C GLU A 610 -20.61 1.06 29.58
N ARG A 611 -19.49 0.33 29.42
CA ARG A 611 -18.26 0.85 28.81
C ARG A 611 -18.17 0.56 27.32
N TYR A 612 -18.71 -0.59 26.89
CA TYR A 612 -18.63 -1.09 25.51
C TYR A 612 -20.04 -1.20 24.93
N SER A 613 -20.73 -0.07 24.85
CA SER A 613 -22.13 -0.01 24.46
C SER A 613 -22.36 -0.42 23.00
N PRO A 614 -23.43 -1.15 22.68
CA PRO A 614 -23.91 -1.31 21.30
C PRO A 614 -24.64 -0.07 20.76
N ASP A 615 -24.94 0.91 21.63
CA ASP A 615 -25.60 2.18 21.29
C ASP A 615 -24.82 3.37 21.89
N PRO A 616 -23.60 3.65 21.40
CA PRO A 616 -22.80 4.80 21.83
C PRO A 616 -23.23 6.09 21.12
N GLY A 617 -22.79 7.25 21.63
CA GLY A 617 -22.93 8.52 20.92
C GLY A 617 -22.18 8.54 19.57
N PRO A 618 -22.58 9.41 18.63
CA PRO A 618 -22.11 9.36 17.24
C PRO A 618 -20.60 9.53 17.06
N PHE A 619 -19.95 10.36 17.89
CA PHE A 619 -18.49 10.53 17.82
C PHE A 619 -17.76 9.35 18.45
N THR A 620 -18.27 8.81 19.57
CA THR A 620 -17.72 7.58 20.17
C THR A 620 -17.89 6.38 19.23
N ARG A 621 -18.99 6.30 18.48
CA ARG A 621 -19.19 5.28 17.44
C ARG A 621 -18.17 5.40 16.32
N GLY A 622 -17.99 6.61 15.78
CA GLY A 622 -17.19 6.86 14.59
C GLY A 622 -15.68 7.06 14.80
N ILE A 623 -15.18 7.02 16.05
CA ILE A 623 -13.76 7.27 16.33
C ILE A 623 -12.87 6.06 16.02
N VAL A 624 -11.96 6.21 15.06
CA VAL A 624 -10.96 5.19 14.70
C VAL A 624 -9.57 5.77 14.84
N THR A 625 -8.65 5.05 15.49
CA THR A 625 -7.30 5.57 15.74
C THR A 625 -6.20 4.53 15.57
N CYS A 626 -5.02 5.00 15.21
CA CYS A 626 -3.80 4.19 15.29
C CYS A 626 -3.22 4.25 16.71
N THR A 627 -2.16 3.49 16.98
CA THR A 627 -1.41 3.56 18.25
C THR A 627 -0.84 4.94 18.56
N GLY A 628 -0.44 5.70 17.54
CA GLY A 628 0.13 7.04 17.70
C GLY A 628 1.44 7.08 18.47
N ARG A 629 1.80 8.27 18.95
CA ARG A 629 3.09 8.57 19.58
C ARG A 629 3.31 7.83 20.91
N GLU A 630 2.29 7.24 21.51
CA GLU A 630 2.43 6.46 22.75
C GLU A 630 3.51 5.37 22.58
N PHE A 631 3.40 4.54 21.54
CA PHE A 631 4.37 3.45 21.27
C PHE A 631 4.98 3.46 19.88
N CYS A 632 4.31 4.03 18.86
CA CYS A 632 4.75 3.91 17.47
C CYS A 632 5.97 4.80 17.18
N ASN A 633 7.05 4.21 16.67
CA ASN A 633 8.28 4.91 16.28
C ASN A 633 8.07 6.04 15.26
N TYR A 634 7.02 5.96 14.44
CA TYR A 634 6.65 6.98 13.47
C TYR A 634 5.63 8.00 14.00
N GLY A 635 5.01 7.74 15.16
CA GLY A 635 3.93 8.58 15.69
C GLY A 635 4.42 9.97 16.11
N ILE A 636 3.88 10.99 15.45
CA ILE A 636 4.14 12.43 15.67
C ILE A 636 3.25 12.96 16.80
N ILE A 637 1.98 12.55 16.82
CA ILE A 637 0.99 12.93 17.84
C ILE A 637 0.47 11.71 18.60
N GLU A 638 0.06 11.93 19.86
CA GLU A 638 -0.72 10.94 20.63
C GLU A 638 -2.15 10.90 20.08
N THR A 639 -2.72 9.71 20.00
CA THR A 639 -4.01 9.44 19.32
C THR A 639 -5.03 8.79 20.25
N LYS A 640 -4.75 7.63 20.85
CA LYS A 640 -5.75 6.83 21.57
C LYS A 640 -6.31 7.53 22.81
N ASN A 641 -5.45 7.99 23.72
CA ASN A 641 -5.88 8.61 24.97
C ASN A 641 -6.54 9.98 24.73
N ARG A 642 -6.10 10.69 23.70
CA ARG A 642 -6.69 11.95 23.26
C ARG A 642 -8.05 11.75 22.60
N ALA A 643 -8.15 10.87 21.63
CA ALA A 643 -9.36 10.66 20.83
C ALA A 643 -10.54 10.21 21.68
N ILE A 644 -10.33 9.34 22.68
CA ILE A 644 -11.41 8.94 23.58
C ILE A 644 -11.93 10.09 24.46
N ARG A 645 -11.04 11.02 24.86
CA ARG A 645 -11.46 12.23 25.58
C ARG A 645 -12.25 13.17 24.68
N TRP A 646 -11.80 13.34 23.44
CA TRP A 646 -12.50 14.15 22.44
C TRP A 646 -13.85 13.57 22.07
N ALA A 647 -13.95 12.27 21.82
CA ALA A 647 -15.20 11.61 21.47
C ALA A 647 -16.28 11.85 22.54
N ARG A 648 -15.93 11.68 23.82
CA ARG A 648 -16.83 11.97 24.95
C ARG A 648 -17.23 13.45 25.02
N GLU A 649 -16.27 14.36 24.91
CA GLU A 649 -16.55 15.80 24.91
C GLU A 649 -17.44 16.22 23.73
N LEU A 650 -17.25 15.60 22.56
CA LEU A 650 -18.02 15.88 21.35
C LEU A 650 -19.42 15.27 21.41
N ASP A 651 -19.59 14.08 22.00
CA ASP A 651 -20.91 13.48 22.23
C ASP A 651 -21.74 14.32 23.20
N ASP A 652 -21.16 14.71 24.35
CA ASP A 652 -21.83 15.61 25.32
C ASP A 652 -22.28 16.91 24.63
N TRP A 653 -21.41 17.49 23.80
CA TRP A 653 -21.72 18.69 23.04
C TRP A 653 -22.80 18.45 21.97
N ALA A 654 -22.76 17.33 21.25
CA ALA A 654 -23.71 17.02 20.19
C ALA A 654 -25.13 16.82 20.73
N GLU A 655 -25.25 16.22 21.93
CA GLU A 655 -26.52 16.11 22.66
C GLU A 655 -27.04 17.52 23.03
N GLU A 656 -26.18 18.38 23.60
CA GLU A 656 -26.55 19.76 23.95
C GLU A 656 -26.93 20.62 22.74
N ALA A 657 -26.27 20.39 21.59
CA ALA A 657 -26.50 21.11 20.35
C ALA A 657 -27.72 20.60 19.57
N GLY A 658 -28.27 19.42 19.92
CA GLY A 658 -29.37 18.78 19.20
C GLY A 658 -28.95 18.16 17.86
N ILE A 659 -27.67 17.85 17.69
CA ILE A 659 -27.09 17.24 16.47
C ILE A 659 -27.02 15.71 16.61
N ALA A 660 -26.97 15.19 17.85
CA ALA A 660 -26.74 13.76 18.08
C ALA A 660 -27.83 12.85 17.46
N ASP A 661 -29.10 13.25 17.52
CA ASP A 661 -30.24 12.43 17.07
C ASP A 661 -30.30 12.26 15.54
N ASP A 662 -29.64 13.14 14.78
CA ASP A 662 -29.64 13.14 13.31
C ASP A 662 -28.49 12.31 12.72
N HIS A 663 -27.59 11.80 13.57
CA HIS A 663 -26.39 11.09 13.15
C HIS A 663 -26.21 9.77 13.90
N GLU A 664 -26.17 8.67 13.18
CA GLU A 664 -25.78 7.38 13.77
C GLU A 664 -24.30 7.35 14.15
N ALA A 665 -23.42 7.84 13.28
CA ALA A 665 -21.99 7.90 13.51
C ALA A 665 -21.38 9.11 12.78
N ILE A 666 -20.40 9.76 13.40
CA ILE A 666 -19.57 10.78 12.76
C ILE A 666 -18.13 10.26 12.75
N ARG A 667 -17.65 9.89 11.55
CA ARG A 667 -16.40 9.14 11.36
C ARG A 667 -15.19 10.04 11.51
N VAL A 668 -14.61 10.05 12.71
CA VAL A 668 -13.37 10.76 12.99
C VAL A 668 -12.22 9.76 12.97
N HIS A 669 -11.43 9.76 11.90
CA HIS A 669 -10.34 8.81 11.71
C HIS A 669 -8.99 9.50 11.92
N MET A 670 -8.24 9.09 12.95
CA MET A 670 -7.04 9.80 13.43
C MET A 670 -5.77 8.95 13.37
N SER A 671 -4.87 9.32 12.45
CA SER A 671 -3.53 8.74 12.34
C SER A 671 -2.46 9.68 12.90
N GLY A 672 -1.53 9.12 13.66
CA GLY A 672 -0.45 9.89 14.29
C GLY A 672 0.66 10.33 13.35
N CYS A 673 0.64 9.93 12.06
CA CYS A 673 1.60 10.25 11.01
C CYS A 673 1.01 9.89 9.63
N SER A 674 1.77 10.09 8.54
CA SER A 674 1.35 9.84 7.15
C SER A 674 1.25 8.38 6.71
N ALA A 675 1.58 7.42 7.58
CA ALA A 675 1.39 6.00 7.30
C ALA A 675 -0.10 5.59 7.23
N SER A 676 -1.02 6.44 7.70
CA SER A 676 -2.48 6.28 7.59
C SER A 676 -3.04 4.97 8.16
N CYS A 677 -2.48 4.48 9.27
CA CYS A 677 -2.91 3.22 9.90
C CYS A 677 -4.38 3.23 10.38
N ALA A 678 -4.90 4.40 10.75
CA ALA A 678 -6.30 4.61 11.13
C ALA A 678 -7.20 4.94 9.93
N GLN A 679 -6.66 4.94 8.71
CA GLN A 679 -7.39 5.17 7.48
C GLN A 679 -8.13 6.53 7.45
N PRO A 680 -7.44 7.67 7.75
CA PRO A 680 -8.05 8.99 7.83
C PRO A 680 -8.79 9.40 6.56
N GLN A 681 -8.35 8.92 5.41
CA GLN A 681 -8.95 9.20 4.10
C GLN A 681 -10.38 8.70 3.93
N LEU A 682 -10.84 7.81 4.82
CA LEU A 682 -12.18 7.22 4.78
C LEU A 682 -13.15 7.88 5.77
N GLY A 683 -12.68 8.84 6.57
CA GLY A 683 -13.50 9.49 7.58
C GLY A 683 -14.29 10.69 7.02
N ASP A 684 -15.34 11.06 7.73
CA ASP A 684 -15.96 12.39 7.61
C ASP A 684 -14.93 13.45 8.00
N PHE A 685 -14.19 13.17 9.08
CA PHE A 685 -13.05 13.95 9.54
C PHE A 685 -11.79 13.09 9.54
N GLY A 686 -10.92 13.31 8.56
CA GLY A 686 -9.62 12.67 8.46
C GLY A 686 -8.52 13.50 9.11
N LEU A 687 -7.83 12.94 10.11
CA LEU A 687 -6.76 13.61 10.84
C LEU A 687 -5.42 12.89 10.65
N ARG A 688 -4.39 13.64 10.26
CA ARG A 688 -3.01 13.15 10.15
C ARG A 688 -2.07 14.00 10.99
N GLY A 689 -1.30 13.35 11.86
CA GLY A 689 -0.37 14.04 12.76
C GLY A 689 0.76 14.77 12.03
N GLU A 690 0.98 16.03 12.43
CA GLU A 690 1.96 16.94 11.85
C GLU A 690 2.70 17.77 12.91
N VAL A 691 3.70 18.53 12.46
CA VAL A 691 4.37 19.55 13.26
C VAL A 691 4.17 20.94 12.66
N TYR A 692 4.03 21.95 13.51
CA TYR A 692 4.07 23.35 13.08
C TYR A 692 5.23 24.07 13.75
N ARG A 693 5.76 25.06 13.03
CA ARG A 693 6.76 26.00 13.52
C ARG A 693 6.49 27.35 12.84
N ASP A 694 6.32 28.37 13.65
CA ASP A 694 6.32 29.76 13.22
C ASP A 694 7.40 30.55 13.99
N ASP A 695 7.46 31.86 13.79
CA ASP A 695 8.48 32.73 14.37
C ASP A 695 8.41 32.84 15.91
N TYR A 696 7.30 32.39 16.52
CA TYR A 696 7.00 32.59 17.94
C TYR A 696 6.73 31.29 18.69
N ASP A 697 6.24 30.24 18.02
CA ASP A 697 5.84 28.97 18.60
C ASP A 697 6.14 27.76 17.69
N SER A 698 6.29 26.59 18.31
CA SER A 698 6.39 25.33 17.59
C SER A 698 5.71 24.24 18.41
N GLY A 699 4.87 23.44 17.76
CA GLY A 699 4.05 22.45 18.44
C GLY A 699 3.61 21.30 17.56
N ARG A 700 2.71 20.50 18.10
CA ARG A 700 2.07 19.39 17.39
C ARG A 700 0.77 19.87 16.76
N ALA A 701 0.53 19.43 15.55
CA ALA A 701 -0.67 19.76 14.80
C ALA A 701 -1.31 18.49 14.20
N ALA A 702 -2.51 18.66 13.65
CA ALA A 702 -3.10 17.75 12.69
C ALA A 702 -3.29 18.47 11.35
N ASP A 703 -2.99 17.76 10.27
CA ASP A 703 -3.57 17.99 8.96
C ASP A 703 -5.00 17.44 8.96
N LEU A 704 -5.95 18.23 8.46
CA LEU A 704 -7.38 17.90 8.42
C LEU A 704 -7.87 17.84 6.98
N GLY A 705 -8.56 16.75 6.65
CA GLY A 705 -9.39 16.64 5.46
C GLY A 705 -10.80 16.17 5.78
N LEU A 706 -11.73 16.42 4.86
CA LEU A 706 -13.16 16.13 5.01
C LEU A 706 -13.72 15.35 3.82
N GLY A 707 -14.82 14.61 4.04
CA GLY A 707 -15.68 14.08 2.98
C GLY A 707 -15.25 12.73 2.38
N GLY A 708 -14.69 11.83 3.17
CA GLY A 708 -14.32 10.50 2.69
C GLY A 708 -15.56 9.61 2.53
N ASP A 709 -15.65 8.86 1.43
CA ASP A 709 -16.73 7.91 1.19
C ASP A 709 -16.24 6.74 0.33
N LEU A 710 -15.89 5.65 1.00
CA LEU A 710 -15.40 4.46 0.31
C LEU A 710 -16.47 3.78 -0.54
N GLY A 711 -17.77 3.94 -0.23
CA GLY A 711 -18.85 3.34 -1.03
C GLY A 711 -18.87 3.86 -2.46
N ASN A 712 -18.42 5.10 -2.65
CA ASN A 712 -18.25 5.75 -3.95
C ASN A 712 -16.78 5.84 -4.40
N ASP A 713 -15.87 5.09 -3.77
CA ASP A 713 -14.42 5.13 -4.02
C ASP A 713 -13.80 6.54 -3.86
N GLU A 714 -14.37 7.35 -2.97
CA GLU A 714 -13.95 8.72 -2.73
C GLU A 714 -13.13 8.86 -1.43
N PHE A 715 -12.00 9.55 -1.52
CA PHE A 715 -11.20 9.94 -0.35
C PHE A 715 -11.46 11.38 0.04
N ILE A 716 -11.15 11.72 1.30
CA ILE A 716 -11.18 13.11 1.77
C ILE A 716 -10.35 14.04 0.89
N ASP A 717 -10.75 15.32 0.86
CA ASP A 717 -9.87 16.41 0.43
C ASP A 717 -9.09 16.97 1.63
N TRP A 718 -7.76 17.04 1.52
CA TRP A 718 -6.93 17.69 2.56
C TRP A 718 -7.07 19.21 2.48
N LEU A 719 -7.64 19.81 3.53
CA LEU A 719 -8.03 21.22 3.54
C LEU A 719 -7.02 22.10 4.27
N VAL A 720 -6.59 21.69 5.46
CA VAL A 720 -5.77 22.50 6.36
C VAL A 720 -4.62 21.68 6.93
N GLY A 721 -3.40 21.98 6.50
CA GLY A 721 -2.20 21.23 6.90
C GLY A 721 -1.74 21.40 8.35
N LYS A 722 -2.24 22.41 9.08
CA LYS A 722 -1.74 22.76 10.42
C LYS A 722 -2.85 23.31 11.32
N ILE A 723 -3.58 22.42 11.96
CA ILE A 723 -4.45 22.75 13.09
C ILE A 723 -3.70 22.42 14.38
N PRO A 724 -3.41 23.38 15.27
CA PRO A 724 -2.84 23.07 16.58
C PRO A 724 -3.66 21.96 17.25
N ILE A 725 -2.97 20.95 17.78
CA ILE A 725 -3.66 19.69 18.06
C ILE A 725 -4.79 19.83 19.09
N ASP A 726 -4.69 20.77 20.01
CA ASP A 726 -5.69 21.00 21.05
C ASP A 726 -6.91 21.81 20.55
N ASP A 727 -6.83 22.41 19.35
CA ASP A 727 -7.93 23.17 18.72
C ASP A 727 -8.85 22.28 17.87
N VAL A 728 -8.45 21.03 17.60
CA VAL A 728 -9.19 20.10 16.73
C VAL A 728 -10.67 19.92 17.15
N PRO A 729 -11.02 19.70 18.43
CA PRO A 729 -12.42 19.58 18.83
C PRO A 729 -13.24 20.82 18.48
N ALA A 730 -12.68 22.02 18.62
CA ALA A 730 -13.38 23.26 18.28
C ALA A 730 -13.64 23.37 16.77
N VAL A 731 -12.69 22.92 15.95
CA VAL A 731 -12.85 22.85 14.49
C VAL A 731 -13.94 21.86 14.09
N VAL A 732 -13.98 20.67 14.70
CA VAL A 732 -15.03 19.67 14.45
C VAL A 732 -16.40 20.25 14.77
N LYS A 733 -16.57 20.88 15.95
CA LYS A 733 -17.82 21.54 16.36
C LYS A 733 -18.24 22.63 15.37
N ALA A 734 -17.30 23.49 14.95
CA ALA A 734 -17.59 24.57 14.01
C ALA A 734 -18.02 24.05 12.63
N THR A 735 -17.40 22.97 12.17
CA THR A 735 -17.73 22.33 10.88
C THR A 735 -19.11 21.68 10.93
N MET A 736 -19.42 20.94 12.00
CA MET A 736 -20.73 20.33 12.18
C MET A 736 -21.85 21.36 12.31
N CYS A 737 -21.63 22.48 13.02
CA CYS A 737 -22.61 23.58 13.05
C CYS A 737 -22.84 24.23 11.67
N ALA A 738 -21.82 24.26 10.80
CA ALA A 738 -21.98 24.77 9.45
C ALA A 738 -22.78 23.80 8.59
N TYR A 739 -22.46 22.50 8.67
CA TYR A 739 -23.23 21.44 8.02
C TYR A 739 -24.70 21.45 8.44
N ASP A 740 -25.01 21.49 9.74
CA ASP A 740 -26.39 21.57 10.24
C ASP A 740 -27.15 22.81 9.74
N ALA A 741 -26.45 23.94 9.59
CA ALA A 741 -27.06 25.19 9.15
C ALA A 741 -27.27 25.28 7.63
N ASP A 742 -26.37 24.69 6.85
CA ASP A 742 -26.27 24.89 5.41
C ASP A 742 -26.70 23.67 4.58
N SER A 743 -26.83 22.48 5.18
CA SER A 743 -27.22 21.25 4.47
C SER A 743 -28.69 21.23 4.05
N GLU A 744 -28.96 20.51 2.95
CA GLU A 744 -30.31 20.21 2.51
C GLU A 744 -30.92 19.04 3.30
N ALA A 745 -32.25 18.95 3.33
CA ALA A 745 -32.92 17.88 4.05
C ALA A 745 -32.59 16.51 3.45
N GLY A 746 -31.92 15.66 4.25
CA GLY A 746 -31.50 14.32 3.85
C GLY A 746 -30.16 14.27 3.10
N GLU A 747 -29.47 15.40 2.96
CA GLU A 747 -28.11 15.46 2.43
C GLU A 747 -27.10 14.93 3.46
N SER A 748 -26.25 14.00 3.06
CA SER A 748 -25.18 13.48 3.92
C SER A 748 -24.03 14.47 4.11
N PHE A 749 -23.21 14.26 5.15
CA PHE A 749 -22.03 15.09 5.38
C PHE A 749 -21.06 15.07 4.18
N THR A 750 -20.84 13.90 3.56
CA THR A 750 -20.00 13.81 2.37
C THR A 750 -20.57 14.62 1.21
N GLU A 751 -21.86 14.46 0.88
CA GLU A 751 -22.51 15.23 -0.19
C GLU A 751 -22.37 16.75 0.06
N TRP A 752 -22.57 17.18 1.31
CA TRP A 752 -22.38 18.57 1.70
C TRP A 752 -20.92 19.06 1.60
N THR A 753 -19.94 18.22 1.88
CA THR A 753 -18.54 18.60 1.65
C THR A 753 -18.20 18.68 0.16
N ARG A 754 -18.87 17.90 -0.69
CA ARG A 754 -18.59 17.83 -2.14
C ARG A 754 -19.18 19.00 -2.93
N HIS A 755 -20.39 19.46 -2.60
CA HIS A 755 -20.98 20.62 -3.25
C HIS A 755 -20.48 21.97 -2.68
N THR A 756 -19.89 21.97 -1.47
CA THR A 756 -19.30 23.16 -0.83
C THR A 756 -17.87 23.35 -1.31
N SER A 757 -17.48 24.57 -1.67
CA SER A 757 -16.14 24.77 -2.21
C SER A 757 -15.05 24.55 -1.15
N ASN A 758 -13.91 24.00 -1.57
CA ASN A 758 -12.74 23.86 -0.68
C ASN A 758 -12.21 25.21 -0.15
N ALA A 759 -12.62 26.36 -0.71
CA ALA A 759 -12.32 27.66 -0.14
C ALA A 759 -13.24 27.98 1.04
N ASP A 760 -14.54 27.74 0.89
CA ASP A 760 -15.54 27.99 1.93
C ASP A 760 -15.35 27.03 3.13
N LEU A 761 -15.06 25.74 2.86
CA LEU A 761 -14.73 24.78 3.93
C LEU A 761 -13.50 25.22 4.73
N ARG A 762 -12.47 25.76 4.07
CA ARG A 762 -11.29 26.31 4.77
C ARG A 762 -11.63 27.55 5.58
N GLU A 763 -12.51 28.42 5.09
CA GLU A 763 -12.99 29.58 5.84
C GLU A 763 -13.70 29.14 7.12
N ILE A 764 -14.63 28.18 7.04
CA ILE A 764 -15.32 27.57 8.20
C ILE A 764 -14.32 27.04 9.23
N ILE A 765 -13.31 26.29 8.78
CA ILE A 765 -12.30 25.66 9.64
C ILE A 765 -11.39 26.72 10.31
N THR A 766 -11.00 27.77 9.58
CA THR A 766 -9.95 28.70 10.04
C THR A 766 -10.47 29.97 10.72
N GLU A 767 -11.68 30.44 10.40
CA GLU A 767 -12.19 31.71 10.94
C GLU A 767 -12.92 31.56 12.29
N ARG A 768 -13.28 30.34 12.71
CA ARG A 768 -14.20 30.12 13.85
C ARG A 768 -13.66 29.41 15.10
N PRO A 769 -12.35 29.08 15.20
CA PRO A 769 -11.70 29.19 16.50
C PRO A 769 -10.26 29.71 16.39
N ALA A 770 -10.08 30.97 15.98
CA ALA A 770 -8.83 31.69 16.24
C ALA A 770 -9.06 32.74 17.33
N ARG A 771 -8.75 32.35 18.57
CA ARG A 771 -8.58 33.18 19.78
C ARG A 771 -9.85 33.60 20.54
N ASP A 772 -10.21 32.78 21.51
CA ASP A 772 -10.28 33.22 22.90
C ASP A 772 -9.60 32.14 23.77
N ALA A 773 -8.40 32.43 24.27
CA ALA A 773 -7.70 31.51 25.15
C ALA A 773 -8.32 31.52 26.56
N PRO A 774 -8.79 30.38 27.10
CA PRO A 774 -8.88 30.22 28.54
C PRO A 774 -7.49 29.85 29.06
N ALA A 775 -6.93 30.71 29.89
CA ALA A 775 -5.80 30.33 30.73
C ALA A 775 -6.26 29.25 31.72
N ILE A 776 -5.68 28.04 31.70
CA ILE A 776 -5.45 27.17 32.87
C ILE A 776 -4.38 26.12 32.51
N GLY A 777 -3.24 26.19 33.22
CA GLY A 777 -2.61 25.02 33.87
C GLY A 777 -1.79 24.04 33.03
N THR A 778 -0.64 24.45 32.49
CA THR A 778 0.45 23.52 32.18
C THR A 778 1.21 23.14 33.46
N GLU A 779 0.75 22.11 34.16
CA GLU A 779 1.63 21.27 34.99
C GLU A 779 1.13 19.83 34.96
N VAL A 780 1.83 18.96 34.22
CA VAL A 780 2.03 17.57 34.63
C VAL A 780 3.46 17.19 34.27
N SER A 781 4.26 17.01 35.32
CA SER A 781 5.54 16.30 35.36
C SER A 781 5.37 14.82 35.07
#